data_AF-A0A8J5XMK4-F1
#
_entry.id   AF-A0A8J5XMK4-F1
#
_cell.length_a   1.000
_cell.length_b   1.000
_cell.length_c   1.000
_cell.angle_alpha   90.00
_cell.angle_beta   90.00
_cell.angle_gamma   90.00
#
_symmetry.space_group_name_H-M   'P 1'
#
loop_
_entity.id
_entity.type
_entity.pdbx_description
1 polymer ?
#
loop_
_entity_poly.entity_id
_entity_poly.type
_entity_poly.pdbx_seq_one_letter_code
_entity_poly.pdbx_strand_id
1 'polypeptide(L)'
;MLAGGDAFAPRASMADFHYTLPDELIARYPASPRDSSRLLVSLAGLPAVEAMGDASAQGALAAHVARAARRLHAERAPAAGFAAAEGCEFVDCAFGDVDRLLPRGAHLVFNESRVFAARLIGCPVAPADGRGALEACERPDGGESRGADGERRDAGDAGVEVLLLAPDEAGIEPSVALNAPAGAHEWRAMVRAQVAPGATFAVGGGATDAHGALLVQVSKVHSQWVEEGEADGVEASVKLSVLAEPASGSALARGTAPCASAPLSSILDLLGQIPIPPYLRRTSEPSDAVAYQTVYSRVERTGSVAAPTAGLHFTERTLGALEARGILASHVALHVGAGTFRPVTCAWIGEHDMHSESFSLTVRELDRLARSADGGAPIVAVGTTSARALESAYWLGARALLDGNARAPAAGLHLAQWEAYRLVANAAARGVPLPSTGDALRALRALASATERGDATERELRASTSLCIAPGYSFRVLDGLLTNLHQPDSTLLLLVGALIGGADEVRALYRHAVAARYRFFSYGDACLLTNTQQARSEQAHEPRKPLNLVQPPPPPPSPPSTQPCADATHDDDERMGREQLANATHDDDERMGREQLAAAAPAGAAPADALAPTNGAPANPAPAERARWWGERAHEGARVLLHSCCAPCSGAMIAEMREAGLDVTIFFYNPNIHPRKEYELRKAENVRYAQQLGVPIIDADYDVDEWFRRARGLEFSPERGARCTMCFDMRMERTALYAHEHGFNVITTTNATSRWKDAAQVDASGQRAAARYDGVQYWWRDWQTDEMSRRKYEINAQQRFYKQEYCGCTYSLRDSNLWRAKQGLPPIDVGSSESVYSDASADSEEESRDVVAGFFRDSAAFEEELRATYARRRKGGVGAKPADDNW
;
A
#
# COMPACT_ATOMS: atom_id res chain seq x y z
N MET A 1 -6.15 17.71 -30.12
CA MET A 1 -4.81 17.66 -29.52
C MET A 1 -4.85 16.71 -28.33
N LEU A 2 -4.61 15.41 -28.58
CA LEU A 2 -4.28 14.43 -27.54
C LEU A 2 -2.84 13.98 -27.85
N ALA A 3 -1.87 14.75 -27.37
CA ALA A 3 -0.46 14.41 -27.42
C ALA A 3 0.00 14.25 -25.97
N GLY A 4 0.41 13.04 -25.57
CA GLY A 4 1.08 12.80 -24.28
C GLY A 4 0.60 11.64 -23.40
N GLY A 5 -0.16 10.65 -23.89
CA GLY A 5 -0.51 9.47 -23.09
C GLY A 5 0.54 8.36 -23.21
N ASP A 6 1.22 8.01 -22.12
CA ASP A 6 2.23 6.93 -22.06
C ASP A 6 1.61 5.53 -22.27
N ALA A 7 1.55 5.10 -23.54
CA ALA A 7 1.06 3.79 -23.96
C ALA A 7 1.92 2.58 -23.52
N PHE A 8 3.00 2.81 -22.75
CA PHE A 8 3.98 1.80 -22.34
C PHE A 8 3.99 1.52 -20.82
N ALA A 9 3.16 2.21 -20.04
CA ALA A 9 3.06 1.97 -18.60
C ALA A 9 2.50 0.56 -18.31
N PRO A 10 3.18 -0.27 -17.50
CA PRO A 10 2.66 -1.55 -17.04
C PRO A 10 1.36 -1.36 -16.25
N ARG A 11 0.38 -2.25 -16.46
CA ARG A 11 -0.81 -2.34 -15.61
C ARG A 11 -0.49 -3.19 -14.39
N ALA A 12 0.17 -2.59 -13.39
CA ALA A 12 0.34 -3.20 -12.07
C ALA A 12 -0.47 -2.38 -11.05
N SER A 13 -1.32 -3.06 -10.29
CA SER A 13 -2.06 -2.44 -9.18
C SER A 13 -1.18 -2.41 -7.94
N MET A 14 -1.18 -1.30 -7.21
CA MET A 14 -0.45 -1.22 -5.93
C MET A 14 -1.02 -2.20 -4.90
N ALA A 15 -2.33 -2.47 -4.95
CA ALA A 15 -3.00 -3.42 -4.06
C ALA A 15 -2.47 -4.86 -4.20
N ASP A 16 -1.96 -5.23 -5.37
CA ASP A 16 -1.37 -6.57 -5.59
C ASP A 16 -0.11 -6.79 -4.72
N PHE A 17 0.52 -5.70 -4.28
CA PHE A 17 1.73 -5.69 -3.46
C PHE A 17 1.45 -5.30 -2.00
N HIS A 18 0.18 -5.21 -1.61
CA HIS A 18 -0.20 -4.93 -0.24
C HIS A 18 0.00 -6.17 0.66
N TYR A 19 0.46 -5.95 1.87
CA TYR A 19 0.49 -6.96 2.93
C TYR A 19 0.39 -6.29 4.31
N THR A 20 -0.17 -7.01 5.28
CA THR A 20 -0.27 -6.50 6.65
C THR A 20 1.07 -6.69 7.38
N LEU A 21 1.63 -5.58 7.86
CA LEU A 21 2.84 -5.56 8.67
C LEU A 21 2.52 -5.13 10.11
N PRO A 22 2.68 -6.01 11.11
CA PRO A 22 2.60 -5.62 12.52
C PRO A 22 3.69 -4.61 12.90
N ASP A 23 3.32 -3.57 13.68
CA ASP A 23 4.23 -2.48 14.05
C ASP A 23 5.47 -2.98 14.81
N GLU A 24 5.31 -4.03 15.63
CA GLU A 24 6.39 -4.59 16.42
C GLU A 24 7.48 -5.28 15.58
N LEU A 25 7.21 -5.54 14.29
CA LEU A 25 8.19 -6.08 13.36
C LEU A 25 9.00 -4.97 12.64
N ILE A 26 8.65 -3.70 12.82
CA ILE A 26 9.41 -2.58 12.25
C ILE A 26 10.65 -2.33 13.11
N ALA A 27 11.85 -2.52 12.55
CA ALA A 27 13.09 -2.26 13.26
C ALA A 27 13.38 -0.77 13.38
N ARG A 28 13.35 -0.25 14.61
CA ARG A 28 13.69 1.15 14.93
C ARG A 28 15.19 1.40 15.05
N TYR A 29 15.96 0.35 15.30
CA TYR A 29 17.43 0.35 15.42
C TYR A 29 18.04 -0.88 14.73
N PRO A 30 19.27 -0.78 14.19
CA PRO A 30 19.93 -1.89 13.52
C PRO A 30 20.28 -3.03 14.49
N ALA A 31 20.48 -4.24 13.95
CA ALA A 31 21.07 -5.32 14.73
C ALA A 31 22.50 -4.96 15.18
N SER A 32 22.94 -5.52 16.31
CA SER A 32 24.29 -5.32 16.84
C SER A 32 24.94 -6.68 17.16
N PRO A 33 26.05 -7.07 16.48
CA PRO A 33 26.65 -6.38 15.34
C PRO A 33 25.72 -6.40 14.10
N ARG A 34 25.93 -5.51 13.11
CA ARG A 34 24.98 -5.33 11.99
C ARG A 34 24.79 -6.59 11.13
N ASP A 35 25.85 -7.37 10.99
CA ASP A 35 25.87 -8.64 10.26
C ASP A 35 25.24 -9.82 11.03
N SER A 36 24.74 -9.58 12.24
CA SER A 36 23.87 -10.53 12.96
C SER A 36 22.41 -10.49 12.51
N SER A 37 22.04 -9.57 11.61
CA SER A 37 20.72 -9.56 10.99
C SER A 37 20.42 -10.88 10.27
N ARG A 38 19.13 -11.22 10.18
CA ARG A 38 18.71 -12.41 9.44
C ARG A 38 18.78 -12.14 7.94
N LEU A 39 18.93 -13.20 7.17
CA LEU A 39 18.92 -13.18 5.71
C LEU A 39 17.90 -14.19 5.21
N LEU A 40 16.81 -13.72 4.60
CA LEU A 40 15.81 -14.55 3.94
C LEU A 40 16.27 -14.86 2.51
N VAL A 41 16.42 -16.15 2.18
CA VAL A 41 16.76 -16.57 0.82
C VAL A 41 15.50 -17.11 0.14
N SER A 42 15.11 -16.48 -0.97
CA SER A 42 13.97 -16.97 -1.77
C SER A 42 14.43 -18.04 -2.76
N LEU A 43 13.82 -19.22 -2.70
CA LEU A 43 13.97 -20.31 -3.66
C LEU A 43 12.73 -20.47 -4.56
N ALA A 44 11.71 -19.62 -4.36
CA ALA A 44 10.45 -19.67 -5.09
C ALA A 44 10.67 -19.56 -6.60
N GLY A 45 10.03 -20.45 -7.37
CA GLY A 45 10.14 -20.47 -8.83
C GLY A 45 11.43 -21.07 -9.39
N LEU A 46 12.31 -21.62 -8.55
CA LEU A 46 13.49 -22.37 -9.00
C LEU A 46 13.17 -23.86 -9.20
N PRO A 47 13.70 -24.52 -10.24
CA PRO A 47 13.52 -25.95 -10.44
C PRO A 47 14.04 -26.78 -9.25
N ALA A 48 13.47 -27.98 -9.06
CA ALA A 48 14.01 -28.95 -8.12
C ALA A 48 15.49 -29.24 -8.43
N VAL A 49 16.33 -29.19 -7.40
CA VAL A 49 17.80 -29.25 -7.51
C VAL A 49 18.30 -30.51 -8.25
N GLU A 50 17.51 -31.59 -8.25
CA GLU A 50 17.81 -32.87 -8.91
C GLU A 50 17.61 -32.83 -10.44
N ALA A 51 16.82 -31.89 -10.96
CA ALA A 51 16.59 -31.70 -12.39
C ALA A 51 17.62 -30.74 -13.05
N MET A 52 18.49 -30.12 -12.24
CA MET A 52 19.48 -29.16 -12.70
C MET A 52 20.83 -29.86 -12.93
N GLY A 53 21.03 -30.41 -14.13
CA GLY A 53 22.36 -30.82 -14.62
C GLY A 53 23.32 -29.63 -14.76
N ASP A 54 24.38 -29.75 -15.58
CA ASP A 54 25.22 -28.60 -15.98
C ASP A 54 24.35 -27.56 -16.72
N ALA A 55 23.68 -26.70 -15.94
CA ALA A 55 22.86 -25.63 -16.44
C ALA A 55 23.75 -24.61 -17.17
N SER A 56 23.15 -23.89 -18.12
CA SER A 56 23.77 -22.73 -18.75
C SER A 56 24.35 -21.78 -17.69
N ALA A 57 25.31 -20.92 -18.08
CA ALA A 57 25.88 -19.91 -17.19
C ALA A 57 24.83 -18.98 -16.52
N GLN A 58 23.58 -18.94 -17.02
CA GLN A 58 22.55 -17.95 -16.67
C GLN A 58 21.57 -18.44 -15.57
N GLY A 59 21.40 -19.76 -15.38
CA GLY A 59 20.70 -20.34 -14.21
C GLY A 59 21.63 -20.66 -13.02
N ALA A 60 22.92 -20.40 -13.16
CA ALA A 60 23.97 -20.87 -12.25
C ALA A 60 23.92 -20.21 -10.87
N LEU A 61 23.60 -18.91 -10.78
CA LEU A 61 23.52 -18.21 -9.48
C LEU A 61 22.41 -18.79 -8.61
N ALA A 62 21.20 -18.92 -9.15
CA ALA A 62 20.05 -19.43 -8.43
C ALA A 62 20.26 -20.85 -7.91
N ALA A 63 20.82 -21.73 -8.76
CA ALA A 63 21.18 -23.10 -8.36
C ALA A 63 22.23 -23.12 -7.25
N HIS A 64 23.25 -22.26 -7.36
CA HIS A 64 24.31 -22.15 -6.36
C HIS A 64 23.78 -21.66 -5.02
N VAL A 65 23.00 -20.56 -5.03
CA VAL A 65 22.38 -19.98 -3.85
C VAL A 65 21.45 -20.99 -3.17
N ALA A 66 20.62 -21.71 -3.94
CA ALA A 66 19.74 -22.74 -3.40
C ALA A 66 20.50 -23.85 -2.68
N ARG A 67 21.55 -24.41 -3.31
CA ARG A 67 22.40 -25.44 -2.69
C ARG A 67 23.13 -24.91 -1.46
N ALA A 68 23.68 -23.70 -1.54
CA ALA A 68 24.42 -23.09 -0.44
C ALA A 68 23.50 -22.79 0.76
N ALA A 69 22.32 -22.22 0.53
CA ALA A 69 21.33 -21.91 1.56
C ALA A 69 20.85 -23.16 2.28
N ARG A 70 20.49 -24.22 1.53
CA ARG A 70 20.06 -25.50 2.12
C ARG A 70 21.17 -26.14 2.96
N ARG A 71 22.42 -26.10 2.49
CA ARG A 71 23.57 -26.60 3.26
C ARG A 71 23.76 -25.81 4.57
N LEU A 72 23.74 -24.48 4.51
CA LEU A 72 23.86 -23.61 5.68
C LEU A 72 22.73 -23.83 6.68
N HIS A 73 21.51 -24.02 6.19
CA HIS A 73 20.36 -24.34 7.02
C HIS A 73 20.53 -25.71 7.71
N ALA A 74 20.94 -26.74 6.96
CA ALA A 74 21.20 -28.07 7.51
C ALA A 74 22.34 -28.10 8.54
N GLU A 75 23.38 -27.27 8.39
CA GLU A 75 24.44 -27.10 9.39
C GLU A 75 23.91 -26.55 10.73
N ARG A 76 22.76 -25.85 10.72
CA ARG A 76 22.15 -25.19 11.89
C ARG A 76 20.97 -25.95 12.49
N ALA A 77 20.27 -26.75 11.70
CA ALA A 77 19.10 -27.52 12.11
C ALA A 77 19.29 -28.43 13.34
N PRO A 78 20.47 -29.06 13.60
CA PRO A 78 20.66 -29.90 14.78
C PRO A 78 20.57 -29.15 16.12
N ALA A 79 20.70 -27.81 16.13
CA ALA A 79 20.78 -27.01 17.36
C ALA A 79 19.46 -26.32 17.76
N ALA A 80 18.44 -26.28 16.89
CA ALA A 80 17.28 -25.39 17.10
C ALA A 80 15.92 -25.95 16.65
N GLY A 81 15.79 -27.25 16.37
CA GLY A 81 14.49 -27.88 16.09
C GLY A 81 13.85 -27.45 14.75
N PHE A 82 14.66 -26.99 13.79
CA PHE A 82 14.19 -26.67 12.44
C PHE A 82 13.92 -27.97 11.65
N ALA A 83 12.80 -28.02 10.91
CA ALA A 83 12.49 -29.10 9.97
C ALA A 83 13.46 -29.10 8.78
N ALA A 84 13.63 -30.25 8.10
CA ALA A 84 14.48 -30.34 6.92
C ALA A 84 14.02 -29.37 5.82
N ALA A 85 14.94 -28.61 5.22
CA ALA A 85 14.66 -27.62 4.17
C ALA A 85 14.28 -28.23 2.80
N GLU A 86 14.03 -29.53 2.71
CA GLU A 86 13.60 -30.19 1.49
C GLU A 86 12.17 -29.78 1.15
N GLY A 87 11.99 -29.15 -0.01
CA GLY A 87 10.71 -28.62 -0.47
C GLY A 87 10.35 -27.23 0.07
N CYS A 88 11.18 -26.61 0.92
CA CYS A 88 10.93 -25.24 1.38
C CYS A 88 11.25 -24.20 0.28
N GLU A 89 10.27 -23.36 -0.06
CA GLU A 89 10.41 -22.24 -1.01
C GLU A 89 11.24 -21.07 -0.44
N PHE A 90 11.39 -21.01 0.89
CA PHE A 90 12.12 -19.97 1.60
C PHE A 90 13.08 -20.60 2.60
N VAL A 91 14.29 -20.04 2.70
CA VAL A 91 15.32 -20.55 3.62
C VAL A 91 15.84 -19.42 4.51
N ASP A 92 15.71 -19.61 5.81
CA ASP A 92 16.28 -18.72 6.83
C ASP A 92 17.79 -18.91 6.95
N CYS A 93 18.53 -17.83 6.73
CA CYS A 93 19.99 -17.74 6.88
C CYS A 93 20.36 -16.56 7.79
N ALA A 94 21.66 -16.43 8.09
CA ALA A 94 22.21 -15.25 8.77
C ALA A 94 22.97 -14.42 7.75
N PHE A 95 22.89 -13.09 7.85
CA PHE A 95 23.60 -12.20 6.94
C PHE A 95 25.12 -12.40 7.02
N GLY A 96 25.64 -12.78 8.19
CA GLY A 96 27.05 -13.09 8.39
C GLY A 96 27.63 -14.21 7.53
N ASP A 97 26.81 -15.01 6.83
CA ASP A 97 27.22 -16.05 5.86
C ASP A 97 26.97 -15.64 4.38
N VAL A 98 26.71 -14.37 4.10
CA VAL A 98 26.41 -13.90 2.73
C VAL A 98 27.50 -14.28 1.73
N ASP A 99 28.76 -14.33 2.16
CA ASP A 99 29.89 -14.73 1.36
C ASP A 99 29.82 -16.21 0.94
N ARG A 100 29.27 -17.07 1.81
CA ARG A 100 29.10 -18.51 1.59
C ARG A 100 27.92 -18.85 0.67
N LEU A 101 26.99 -17.92 0.49
CA LEU A 101 25.82 -18.04 -0.40
C LEU A 101 26.15 -17.71 -1.86
N LEU A 102 27.22 -16.97 -2.11
CA LEU A 102 27.58 -16.51 -3.45
C LEU A 102 28.73 -17.35 -4.05
N PRO A 103 28.69 -17.60 -5.37
CA PRO A 103 29.77 -18.29 -6.06
C PRO A 103 31.03 -17.43 -6.11
N ARG A 104 32.20 -18.08 -6.21
CA ARG A 104 33.46 -17.37 -6.45
C ARG A 104 33.39 -16.60 -7.77
N GLY A 105 33.96 -15.39 -7.79
CA GLY A 105 33.91 -14.51 -8.96
C GLY A 105 32.58 -13.79 -9.16
N ALA A 106 31.56 -14.02 -8.32
CA ALA A 106 30.36 -13.18 -8.31
C ALA A 106 30.75 -11.71 -8.12
N HIS A 107 29.97 -10.80 -8.70
CA HIS A 107 30.26 -9.38 -8.70
C HIS A 107 29.17 -8.60 -7.96
N LEU A 108 29.50 -8.09 -6.77
CA LEU A 108 28.59 -7.27 -5.97
C LEU A 108 28.74 -5.80 -6.35
N VAL A 109 27.62 -5.10 -6.45
CA VAL A 109 27.61 -3.67 -6.74
C VAL A 109 26.96 -2.91 -5.60
N PHE A 110 27.75 -2.06 -4.96
CA PHE A 110 27.37 -1.29 -3.77
C PHE A 110 27.06 0.16 -4.10
N ASN A 111 26.07 0.76 -3.43
CA ASN A 111 25.87 2.20 -3.46
C ASN A 111 26.72 2.90 -2.38
N GLU A 112 27.73 3.67 -2.79
CA GLU A 112 28.68 4.36 -1.90
C GLU A 112 28.23 5.78 -1.46
N SER A 113 27.02 6.20 -1.83
CA SER A 113 26.45 7.48 -1.40
C SER A 113 26.38 7.61 0.12
N ARG A 114 26.71 8.81 0.62
CA ARG A 114 26.69 9.17 2.04
C ARG A 114 25.55 10.15 2.33
N VAL A 115 24.87 9.92 3.46
CA VAL A 115 23.80 10.80 3.94
C VAL A 115 24.40 12.07 4.54
N PHE A 116 23.83 13.22 4.24
CA PHE A 116 24.24 14.49 4.87
C PHE A 116 23.22 14.94 5.92
N ALA A 117 23.62 15.84 6.81
CA ALA A 117 22.79 16.39 7.88
C ALA A 117 21.73 17.38 7.33
N ALA A 118 20.81 16.85 6.53
CA ALA A 118 19.86 17.61 5.73
C ALA A 118 18.67 18.18 6.52
N ARG A 119 18.42 17.68 7.74
CA ARG A 119 17.31 18.11 8.59
C ARG A 119 17.73 19.29 9.45
N LEU A 120 17.06 20.41 9.29
CA LEU A 120 17.29 21.66 10.00
C LEU A 120 16.06 21.99 10.84
N ILE A 121 16.25 22.47 12.07
CA ILE A 121 15.16 22.99 12.91
C ILE A 121 15.48 24.48 13.13
N GLY A 122 14.62 25.36 12.62
CA GLY A 122 14.83 26.80 12.69
C GLY A 122 13.66 27.55 13.31
N CYS A 123 13.94 28.72 13.87
CA CYS A 123 12.90 29.62 14.37
C CYS A 123 12.56 30.67 13.29
N PRO A 124 11.28 31.01 13.08
CA PRO A 124 10.90 32.10 12.18
C PRO A 124 11.55 33.42 12.62
N VAL A 125 12.14 34.15 11.67
CA VAL A 125 12.72 35.48 11.91
C VAL A 125 11.94 36.49 11.10
N ALA A 126 11.64 37.65 11.71
CA ALA A 126 11.03 38.75 10.98
C ALA A 126 11.95 39.15 9.80
N PRO A 127 11.40 39.41 8.60
CA PRO A 127 12.17 39.96 7.49
C PRO A 127 12.58 41.38 7.87
N ALA A 128 13.77 41.54 8.47
CA ALA A 128 14.29 42.83 8.87
C ALA A 128 15.71 42.98 8.34
N ASP A 129 15.89 44.00 7.52
CA ASP A 129 17.07 44.84 7.30
C ASP A 129 18.20 44.62 8.34
N GLY A 130 18.91 43.50 8.18
CA GLY A 130 20.25 43.20 8.66
C GLY A 130 20.57 43.27 10.16
N ARG A 131 19.65 43.64 11.06
CA ARG A 131 20.01 43.92 12.48
C ARG A 131 19.12 43.31 13.57
N GLY A 132 17.97 42.71 13.24
CA GLY A 132 17.02 42.19 14.23
C GLY A 132 17.08 40.68 14.53
N ALA A 133 17.94 39.92 13.84
CA ALA A 133 17.91 38.44 13.89
C ALA A 133 18.43 37.82 15.20
N LEU A 134 19.12 38.57 16.05
CA LEU A 134 19.74 38.06 17.29
C LEU A 134 18.86 38.25 18.54
N GLU A 135 17.87 39.14 18.52
CA GLU A 135 17.05 39.45 19.71
C GLU A 135 15.87 38.48 19.91
N ALA A 136 15.49 37.71 18.88
CA ALA A 136 14.35 36.78 18.95
C ALA A 136 14.66 35.44 19.65
N CYS A 137 15.93 35.17 19.99
CA CYS A 137 16.36 33.95 20.67
C CYS A 137 16.57 34.14 22.20
N GLU A 138 16.24 35.31 22.75
CA GLU A 138 16.37 35.59 24.19
C GLU A 138 15.14 35.15 24.99
N ARG A 139 15.16 33.90 25.49
CA ARG A 139 14.71 33.44 26.84
C ARG A 139 14.52 31.92 26.83
N PRO A 140 15.05 31.21 27.86
CA PRO A 140 14.16 30.80 28.94
C PRO A 140 14.87 30.76 30.31
N ASP A 141 14.48 31.64 31.23
CA ASP A 141 14.64 31.34 32.66
C ASP A 141 13.33 30.74 33.16
N GLY A 142 13.44 29.55 33.75
CA GLY A 142 12.34 28.74 34.23
C GLY A 142 11.43 29.47 35.21
N GLY A 143 10.17 29.63 34.82
CA GLY A 143 9.09 30.05 35.69
C GLY A 143 7.93 29.07 35.57
N GLU A 144 7.79 28.17 36.54
CA GLU A 144 6.59 27.35 36.69
C GLU A 144 5.37 28.26 36.89
N SER A 145 4.40 28.21 35.98
CA SER A 145 3.07 28.75 36.23
C SER A 145 2.06 27.61 36.23
N ARG A 146 1.44 27.39 37.40
CA ARG A 146 0.32 26.46 37.58
C ARG A 146 -0.98 27.17 37.24
N GLY A 147 -1.69 26.68 36.23
CA GLY A 147 -3.10 27.03 35.95
C GLY A 147 -4.08 26.18 36.76
N ALA A 148 -5.30 26.68 36.93
CA ALA A 148 -6.28 26.21 37.93
C ALA A 148 -6.93 24.83 37.69
N ASP A 149 -6.67 24.15 36.55
CA ASP A 149 -7.41 22.94 36.17
C ASP A 149 -6.52 21.70 35.90
N GLY A 150 -5.35 21.58 36.55
CA GLY A 150 -4.65 20.30 36.74
C GLY A 150 -4.19 19.48 35.52
N GLU A 151 -4.53 19.86 34.29
CA GLU A 151 -4.16 19.17 33.07
C GLU A 151 -2.96 19.83 32.39
N ARG A 152 -1.95 19.02 32.05
CA ARG A 152 -0.83 19.39 31.18
C ARG A 152 -1.39 19.77 29.81
N ARG A 153 -1.31 21.06 29.46
CA ARG A 153 -1.42 21.53 28.09
C ARG A 153 -0.02 21.74 27.56
N ASP A 154 0.41 20.97 26.56
CA ASP A 154 1.59 21.28 25.75
C ASP A 154 1.25 22.51 24.89
N ALA A 155 1.58 23.70 25.40
CA ALA A 155 1.35 24.96 24.71
C ALA A 155 2.65 25.42 23.99
N GLY A 156 2.69 25.23 22.66
CA GLY A 156 3.21 26.22 21.69
C GLY A 156 4.71 26.55 21.63
N ASP A 157 5.59 25.56 21.37
CA ASP A 157 7.05 25.81 21.26
C ASP A 157 7.76 24.94 20.17
N ALA A 158 7.16 24.76 18.99
CA ALA A 158 7.74 23.93 17.93
C ALA A 158 8.43 24.78 16.84
N GLY A 159 9.76 24.72 16.75
CA GLY A 159 10.53 25.28 15.64
C GLY A 159 10.12 24.69 14.28
N VAL A 160 10.35 25.43 13.20
CA VAL A 160 10.04 25.02 11.82
C VAL A 160 11.11 24.05 11.32
N GLU A 161 10.68 22.85 10.92
CA GLU A 161 11.56 21.85 10.31
C GLU A 161 11.72 22.11 8.81
N VAL A 162 12.97 22.15 8.36
CA VAL A 162 13.35 22.23 6.95
C VAL A 162 14.23 21.03 6.61
N LEU A 163 13.80 20.22 5.65
CA LEU A 163 14.56 19.09 5.13
C LEU A 163 15.09 19.43 3.73
N LEU A 164 16.41 19.58 3.59
CA LEU A 164 17.07 19.80 2.30
C LEU A 164 17.00 18.52 1.45
N LEU A 165 16.63 18.65 0.18
CA LEU A 165 16.32 17.51 -0.69
C LEU A 165 17.37 17.32 -1.79
N ALA A 166 17.58 18.36 -2.59
CA ALA A 166 18.52 18.37 -3.71
C ALA A 166 18.77 19.82 -4.14
N PRO A 167 19.83 20.12 -4.90
CA PRO A 167 19.95 21.38 -5.62
C PRO A 167 18.74 21.57 -6.54
N ASP A 168 18.16 22.79 -6.55
CA ASP A 168 17.01 23.08 -7.44
C ASP A 168 17.47 23.36 -8.89
N GLU A 169 18.77 23.61 -9.08
CA GLU A 169 19.41 23.78 -10.38
C GLU A 169 19.62 22.44 -11.09
N ALA A 170 19.07 22.30 -12.30
CA ALA A 170 19.19 21.08 -13.09
C ALA A 170 20.65 20.77 -13.47
N GLY A 171 21.07 19.52 -13.25
CA GLY A 171 22.39 19.03 -13.64
C GLY A 171 23.50 19.29 -12.61
N ILE A 172 23.20 20.01 -11.52
CA ILE A 172 24.13 20.13 -10.39
C ILE A 172 23.99 18.89 -9.50
N GLU A 173 25.13 18.26 -9.23
CA GLU A 173 25.19 17.07 -8.38
C GLU A 173 25.22 17.50 -6.90
N PRO A 174 24.45 16.83 -6.00
CA PRO A 174 24.36 17.25 -4.61
C PRO A 174 25.71 17.39 -3.89
N SER A 175 26.68 16.51 -4.15
CA SER A 175 28.01 16.60 -3.52
C SER A 175 28.78 17.84 -3.97
N VAL A 176 28.62 18.25 -5.23
CA VAL A 176 29.22 19.50 -5.75
C VAL A 176 28.58 20.70 -5.07
N ALA A 177 27.25 20.73 -4.96
CA ALA A 177 26.55 21.83 -4.31
C ALA A 177 26.86 21.93 -2.80
N LEU A 178 27.03 20.80 -2.12
CA LEU A 178 27.40 20.75 -0.70
C LEU A 178 28.84 21.20 -0.45
N ASN A 179 29.74 21.00 -1.41
CA ASN A 179 31.13 21.45 -1.31
C ASN A 179 31.31 22.94 -1.68
N ALA A 180 30.28 23.59 -2.24
CA ALA A 180 30.27 25.02 -2.48
C ALA A 180 29.93 25.82 -1.21
N PRO A 181 30.29 27.12 -1.13
CA PRO A 181 29.90 27.98 -0.01
C PRO A 181 28.38 28.09 0.15
N ALA A 182 27.91 28.34 1.36
CA ALA A 182 26.49 28.56 1.64
C ALA A 182 25.93 29.72 0.77
N GLY A 183 24.83 29.44 0.07
CA GLY A 183 24.14 30.41 -0.81
C GLY A 183 24.64 30.44 -2.25
N ALA A 184 25.63 29.61 -2.60
CA ALA A 184 26.06 29.42 -3.98
C ALA A 184 24.98 28.78 -4.86
N HIS A 185 24.14 27.92 -4.28
CA HIS A 185 23.06 27.21 -4.96
C HIS A 185 21.76 27.34 -4.18
N GLU A 186 20.63 27.37 -4.90
CA GLU A 186 19.32 27.16 -4.30
C GLU A 186 19.04 25.67 -4.12
N TRP A 187 18.36 25.36 -3.03
CA TRP A 187 18.04 23.98 -2.65
C TRP A 187 16.54 23.79 -2.67
N ARG A 188 16.10 22.70 -3.28
CA ARG A 188 14.76 22.20 -3.04
C ARG A 188 14.70 21.63 -1.62
N ALA A 189 13.68 22.01 -0.87
CA ALA A 189 13.48 21.62 0.51
C ALA A 189 12.00 21.31 0.79
N MET A 190 11.76 20.45 1.77
CA MET A 190 10.46 20.32 2.43
C MET A 190 10.47 21.21 3.67
N VAL A 191 9.49 22.08 3.81
CA VAL A 191 9.31 22.94 4.98
C VAL A 191 8.02 22.50 5.68
N ARG A 192 8.12 21.98 6.91
CA ARG A 192 6.97 21.53 7.72
C ARG A 192 6.26 22.72 8.39
N ALA A 193 5.85 23.67 7.57
CA ALA A 193 5.03 24.81 7.94
C ALA A 193 4.39 25.40 6.68
N GLN A 194 3.22 26.00 6.84
CA GLN A 194 2.58 26.77 5.77
C GLN A 194 3.26 28.14 5.66
N VAL A 195 4.07 28.32 4.61
CA VAL A 195 4.96 29.48 4.46
C VAL A 195 4.79 30.13 3.09
N ALA A 196 4.98 31.45 3.03
CA ALA A 196 4.99 32.22 1.79
C ALA A 196 6.42 32.47 1.30
N PRO A 197 6.63 32.72 0.00
CA PRO A 197 7.91 33.24 -0.50
C PRO A 197 8.38 34.46 0.29
N GLY A 198 9.66 34.47 0.69
CA GLY A 198 10.27 35.48 1.55
C GLY A 198 10.33 35.11 3.04
N ALA A 199 9.61 34.07 3.49
CA ALA A 199 9.72 33.56 4.85
C ALA A 199 11.18 33.15 5.16
N THR A 200 11.68 33.55 6.34
CA THR A 200 13.08 33.33 6.74
C THR A 200 13.12 32.66 8.11
N PHE A 201 13.97 31.63 8.24
CA PHE A 201 14.20 30.89 9.47
C PHE A 201 15.67 30.98 9.86
N ALA A 202 15.97 31.13 11.15
CA ALA A 202 17.33 30.99 11.69
C ALA A 202 17.49 29.61 12.31
N VAL A 203 18.54 28.90 11.91
CA VAL A 203 18.95 27.59 12.42
C VAL A 203 20.24 27.77 13.21
N GLY A 204 20.20 27.43 14.51
CA GLY A 204 21.27 27.72 15.47
C GLY A 204 21.25 29.16 16.02
N GLY A 205 22.06 29.45 17.05
CA GLY A 205 22.25 30.80 17.58
C GLY A 205 21.70 31.07 18.98
N GLY A 206 21.72 30.09 19.89
CA GLY A 206 21.42 30.33 21.31
C GLY A 206 22.54 31.12 22.02
N ALA A 207 22.26 31.69 23.20
CA ALA A 207 23.21 32.49 24.01
C ALA A 207 24.53 31.75 24.40
N THR A 208 24.62 30.45 24.11
CA THR A 208 25.78 29.58 24.35
C THR A 208 26.54 29.16 23.08
N ASP A 209 26.05 29.50 21.88
CA ASP A 209 26.55 28.92 20.64
C ASP A 209 27.61 29.79 19.97
N ALA A 210 28.86 29.35 20.05
CA ALA A 210 30.01 30.02 19.44
C ALA A 210 30.08 29.88 17.89
N HIS A 211 29.06 29.29 17.25
CA HIS A 211 29.14 28.74 15.88
C HIS A 211 28.40 29.54 14.79
N GLY A 212 27.79 30.68 15.11
CA GLY A 212 27.03 31.49 14.15
C GLY A 212 25.64 30.90 13.83
N ALA A 213 24.83 31.61 13.03
CA ALA A 213 23.48 31.21 12.65
C ALA A 213 23.35 31.02 11.13
N LEU A 214 22.66 29.96 10.70
CA LEU A 214 22.32 29.71 9.30
C LEU A 214 20.90 30.23 9.02
N LEU A 215 20.78 31.16 8.09
CA LEU A 215 19.50 31.63 7.58
C LEU A 215 19.02 30.74 6.43
N VAL A 216 17.77 30.33 6.52
CA VAL A 216 17.04 29.59 5.48
C VAL A 216 15.92 30.50 4.99
N GLN A 217 16.05 31.01 3.77
CA GLN A 217 15.05 31.88 3.15
C GLN A 217 14.29 31.13 2.06
N VAL A 218 12.96 31.11 2.14
CA VAL A 218 12.08 30.52 1.12
C VAL A 218 12.05 31.43 -0.10
N SER A 219 12.64 30.99 -1.22
CA SER A 219 12.63 31.76 -2.48
C SER A 219 11.36 31.51 -3.28
N LYS A 220 10.86 30.27 -3.31
CA LYS A 220 9.67 29.86 -4.08
C LYS A 220 8.95 28.71 -3.41
N VAL A 221 7.61 28.70 -3.47
CA VAL A 221 6.78 27.54 -3.09
C VAL A 221 6.28 26.86 -4.36
N HIS A 222 6.49 25.55 -4.49
CA HIS A 222 6.09 24.77 -5.67
C HIS A 222 4.76 24.05 -5.47
N SER A 223 4.58 23.41 -4.32
CA SER A 223 3.41 22.58 -4.04
C SER A 223 3.16 22.47 -2.53
N GLN A 224 1.94 22.09 -2.19
CA GLN A 224 1.60 21.64 -0.84
C GLN A 224 2.21 20.26 -0.60
N TRP A 225 2.82 20.08 0.56
CA TRP A 225 3.28 18.77 1.01
C TRP A 225 2.19 18.14 1.86
N VAL A 226 1.72 16.95 1.44
CA VAL A 226 0.69 16.19 2.13
C VAL A 226 1.30 14.88 2.60
N GLU A 227 1.24 14.62 3.90
CA GLU A 227 1.66 13.37 4.53
C GLU A 227 0.44 12.80 5.29
N GLU A 228 0.17 11.51 5.14
CA GLU A 228 -1.01 10.84 5.76
C GLU A 228 -2.38 11.48 5.48
N GLY A 229 -2.50 12.32 4.45
CA GLY A 229 -3.74 13.02 4.09
C GLY A 229 -3.89 14.40 4.74
N GLU A 230 -2.92 14.84 5.54
CA GLU A 230 -2.86 16.17 6.15
C GLU A 230 -1.81 17.06 5.46
N ALA A 231 -2.14 18.35 5.31
CA ALA A 231 -1.25 19.33 4.66
C ALA A 231 -0.19 19.84 5.65
N ASP A 232 0.81 19.00 5.91
CA ASP A 232 1.86 19.20 6.93
C ASP A 232 2.94 20.23 6.56
N GLY A 233 2.98 20.70 5.31
CA GLY A 233 3.99 21.65 4.89
C GLY A 233 3.96 22.02 3.41
N VAL A 234 5.09 22.49 2.90
CA VAL A 234 5.26 22.86 1.49
C VAL A 234 6.57 22.33 0.91
N GLU A 235 6.55 21.98 -0.37
CA GLU A 235 7.77 21.82 -1.17
C GLU A 235 8.18 23.20 -1.71
N ALA A 236 9.39 23.62 -1.39
CA ALA A 236 9.87 24.96 -1.68
C ALA A 236 11.33 24.96 -2.16
N SER A 237 11.71 26.00 -2.91
CA SER A 237 13.11 26.37 -3.09
C SER A 237 13.54 27.26 -1.93
N VAL A 238 14.69 26.97 -1.34
CA VAL A 238 15.28 27.71 -0.22
C VAL A 238 16.70 28.15 -0.56
N LYS A 239 17.04 29.35 -0.12
CA LYS A 239 18.39 29.91 -0.16
C LYS A 239 18.98 29.90 1.24
N LEU A 240 20.21 29.40 1.34
CA LEU A 240 20.95 29.28 2.60
C LEU A 240 21.99 30.40 2.69
N SER A 241 22.09 31.10 3.81
CA SER A 241 23.12 32.13 4.02
C SER A 241 23.59 32.16 5.46
N VAL A 242 24.87 32.48 5.68
CA VAL A 242 25.46 32.54 7.04
C VAL A 242 25.38 33.97 7.56
N LEU A 243 24.87 34.17 8.78
CA LEU A 243 24.98 35.43 9.50
C LEU A 243 26.38 35.57 10.12
N ALA A 244 26.98 36.76 10.01
CA ALA A 244 28.39 37.04 10.28
C ALA A 244 28.87 36.71 11.72
N GLU A 245 30.20 36.53 11.83
CA GLU A 245 30.99 35.95 12.93
C GLU A 245 30.72 36.45 14.36
N PRO A 246 30.99 35.61 15.39
CA PRO A 246 30.83 36.00 16.79
C PRO A 246 31.63 37.25 17.13
N ALA A 247 31.06 38.10 17.98
CA ALA A 247 31.77 39.24 18.56
C ALA A 247 33.11 38.75 19.17
N SER A 248 34.19 39.43 18.78
CA SER A 248 35.57 39.20 19.22
C SER A 248 35.67 38.80 20.70
N GLY A 249 35.96 37.52 20.98
CA GLY A 249 36.19 37.07 22.36
C GLY A 249 36.16 35.57 22.63
N SER A 250 35.51 34.74 21.80
CA SER A 250 35.46 33.29 22.04
C SER A 250 36.61 32.57 21.35
N ALA A 251 37.38 31.82 22.15
CA ALA A 251 38.56 31.09 21.74
C ALA A 251 38.20 29.84 20.93
N LEU A 252 37.93 30.00 19.63
CA LEU A 252 37.96 28.89 18.68
C LEU A 252 39.24 28.98 17.83
N ALA A 253 40.06 27.96 18.02
CA ALA A 253 41.29 27.57 17.37
C ALA A 253 41.75 28.37 16.14
N ARG A 254 42.99 28.86 16.23
CA ARG A 254 43.84 29.25 15.09
C ARG A 254 43.74 28.22 13.97
N GLY A 255 43.10 28.56 12.85
CA GLY A 255 43.23 27.81 11.58
C GLY A 255 42.00 27.69 10.67
N THR A 256 40.79 28.07 11.09
CA THR A 256 39.58 27.91 10.25
C THR A 256 39.31 29.14 9.39
N ALA A 257 39.02 28.92 8.10
CA ALA A 257 38.58 29.95 7.16
C ALA A 257 37.31 30.67 7.65
N PRO A 258 37.06 31.94 7.25
CA PRO A 258 35.86 32.66 7.66
C PRO A 258 34.60 31.85 7.29
N CYS A 259 33.61 31.82 8.19
CA CYS A 259 32.41 30.96 8.08
C CYS A 259 31.66 31.14 6.75
N ALA A 260 31.75 32.33 6.14
CA ALA A 260 31.18 32.64 4.82
C ALA A 260 31.84 31.92 3.62
N SER A 261 33.03 31.33 3.81
CA SER A 261 33.79 30.61 2.76
C SER A 261 33.86 29.10 2.99
N ALA A 262 33.28 28.60 4.08
CA ALA A 262 33.25 27.17 4.38
C ALA A 262 32.28 26.43 3.45
N PRO A 263 32.57 25.16 3.10
CA PRO A 263 31.62 24.29 2.42
C PRO A 263 30.30 24.19 3.18
N LEU A 264 29.18 24.18 2.46
CA LEU A 264 27.85 24.02 3.06
C LEU A 264 27.76 22.72 3.87
N SER A 265 28.36 21.63 3.41
CA SER A 265 28.43 20.35 4.15
C SER A 265 28.94 20.51 5.57
N SER A 266 30.04 21.26 5.76
CA SER A 266 30.62 21.49 7.08
C SER A 266 29.70 22.28 8.01
N ILE A 267 28.90 23.20 7.46
CA ILE A 267 27.91 23.96 8.24
C ILE A 267 26.74 23.06 8.64
N LEU A 268 26.26 22.23 7.70
CA LEU A 268 25.18 21.27 7.97
C LEU A 268 25.61 20.21 8.99
N ASP A 269 26.85 19.73 8.95
CA ASP A 269 27.36 18.77 9.95
C ASP A 269 27.36 19.34 11.39
N LEU A 270 27.45 20.67 11.53
CA LEU A 270 27.40 21.35 12.83
C LEU A 270 25.98 21.68 13.29
N LEU A 271 25.12 22.12 12.38
CA LEU A 271 23.80 22.70 12.70
C LEU A 271 22.61 21.78 12.38
N GLY A 272 22.82 20.82 11.48
CA GLY A 272 21.79 19.91 11.00
C GLY A 272 21.80 18.56 11.70
N GLN A 273 20.81 17.75 11.35
CA GLN A 273 20.65 16.38 11.84
C GLN A 273 20.51 15.42 10.65
N ILE A 274 20.91 14.15 10.86
CA ILE A 274 20.67 13.12 9.87
C ILE A 274 19.16 12.87 9.77
N PRO A 275 18.55 13.04 8.60
CA PRO A 275 17.16 12.67 8.42
C PRO A 275 17.02 11.14 8.47
N ILE A 276 16.06 10.69 9.26
CA ILE A 276 15.68 9.27 9.29
C ILE A 276 14.26 9.11 8.74
N PRO A 277 13.95 7.96 8.11
CA PRO A 277 12.64 7.74 7.53
C PRO A 277 11.52 7.79 8.60
N PRO A 278 10.34 8.36 8.28
CA PRO A 278 9.24 8.52 9.24
C PRO A 278 8.74 7.18 9.79
N TYR A 279 8.80 6.10 8.99
CA TYR A 279 8.41 4.76 9.44
C TYR A 279 9.26 4.19 10.58
N LEU A 280 10.41 4.79 10.94
CA LEU A 280 11.16 4.38 12.14
C LEU A 280 10.45 4.81 13.44
N ARG A 281 9.46 5.71 13.37
CA ARG A 281 8.61 6.14 14.48
C ARG A 281 9.41 6.63 15.71
N ARG A 282 10.50 7.35 15.45
CA ARG A 282 11.31 8.04 16.45
C ARG A 282 11.97 9.27 15.82
N THR A 283 12.46 10.17 16.65
CA THR A 283 13.27 11.31 16.22
C THR A 283 14.70 10.88 15.91
N SER A 284 15.39 11.67 15.08
CA SER A 284 16.82 11.51 14.82
C SER A 284 17.64 11.70 16.10
N GLU A 285 18.63 10.84 16.31
CA GLU A 285 19.54 10.85 17.46
C GLU A 285 20.99 11.02 16.99
N PRO A 286 21.92 11.53 17.83
CA PRO A 286 23.33 11.67 17.45
C PRO A 286 23.99 10.36 16.97
N SER A 287 23.54 9.20 17.47
CA SER A 287 24.03 7.90 17.02
C SER A 287 23.70 7.60 15.55
N ASP A 288 22.67 8.23 14.97
CA ASP A 288 22.27 8.02 13.57
C ASP A 288 23.32 8.55 12.58
N ALA A 289 24.14 9.52 12.99
CA ALA A 289 25.33 9.97 12.23
C ALA A 289 26.29 8.83 11.86
N VAL A 290 26.30 7.77 12.67
CA VAL A 290 27.09 6.55 12.43
C VAL A 290 26.19 5.40 12.00
N ALA A 291 25.06 5.19 12.69
CA ALA A 291 24.18 4.04 12.49
C ALA A 291 23.47 4.07 11.12
N TYR A 292 23.14 5.25 10.60
CA TYR A 292 22.45 5.44 9.32
C TYR A 292 23.43 5.73 8.16
N GLN A 293 24.61 5.12 8.21
CA GLN A 293 25.61 5.16 7.15
C GLN A 293 26.16 3.75 6.91
N THR A 294 26.53 3.44 5.67
CA THR A 294 27.26 2.21 5.36
C THR A 294 28.73 2.38 5.72
N VAL A 295 29.39 1.29 6.11
CA VAL A 295 30.82 1.28 6.49
C VAL A 295 31.76 1.62 5.33
N TYR A 296 31.25 1.57 4.09
CA TYR A 296 31.99 1.85 2.87
C TYR A 296 31.51 3.13 2.16
N SER A 297 30.62 3.91 2.78
CA SER A 297 30.22 5.22 2.27
C SER A 297 31.41 6.17 2.19
N ARG A 298 31.48 7.00 1.15
CA ARG A 298 32.60 7.94 0.94
C ARG A 298 32.21 9.37 1.25
N VAL A 299 33.10 10.13 1.88
CA VAL A 299 32.87 11.54 2.21
C VAL A 299 32.72 12.38 0.95
N GLU A 300 33.47 12.06 -0.10
CA GLU A 300 33.37 12.69 -1.43
C GLU A 300 32.04 12.41 -2.13
N ARG A 301 31.25 11.45 -1.61
CA ARG A 301 29.93 11.04 -2.12
C ARG A 301 28.79 11.48 -1.19
N THR A 302 29.03 12.52 -0.40
CA THR A 302 28.02 13.12 0.47
C THR A 302 27.00 13.86 -0.38
N GLY A 303 25.73 13.50 -0.27
CA GLY A 303 24.69 14.11 -1.10
C GLY A 303 23.34 13.40 -1.13
N SER A 304 23.21 12.28 -0.39
CA SER A 304 21.94 11.56 -0.28
C SER A 304 21.15 12.03 0.95
N VAL A 305 19.83 12.04 0.88
CA VAL A 305 18.95 12.27 2.04
C VAL A 305 18.65 10.97 2.77
N ALA A 306 18.76 9.82 2.08
CA ALA A 306 18.54 8.51 2.67
C ALA A 306 19.74 7.58 2.46
N ALA A 307 20.02 6.73 3.44
CA ALA A 307 21.10 5.76 3.34
C ALA A 307 20.74 4.64 2.36
N PRO A 308 21.72 4.03 1.66
CA PRO A 308 21.51 2.78 0.94
C PRO A 308 21.36 1.63 1.94
N THR A 309 20.13 1.41 2.42
CA THR A 309 19.83 0.63 3.63
C THR A 309 20.21 -0.85 3.56
N ALA A 310 20.17 -1.46 2.38
CA ALA A 310 20.64 -2.83 2.17
C ALA A 310 22.16 -2.97 2.41
N GLY A 311 22.89 -1.87 2.23
CA GLY A 311 24.31 -1.79 2.53
C GLY A 311 24.63 -1.77 4.03
N LEU A 312 23.65 -1.42 4.88
CA LEU A 312 23.89 -1.26 6.32
C LEU A 312 24.21 -2.58 7.01
N HIS A 313 23.79 -3.72 6.46
CA HIS A 313 24.07 -5.05 7.01
C HIS A 313 25.55 -5.44 6.93
N PHE A 314 26.32 -4.82 6.03
CA PHE A 314 27.74 -5.11 5.85
C PHE A 314 28.58 -4.49 6.97
N THR A 315 29.45 -5.32 7.53
CA THR A 315 30.54 -4.95 8.43
C THR A 315 31.89 -5.14 7.74
N GLU A 316 32.96 -4.56 8.28
CA GLU A 316 34.34 -4.81 7.82
C GLU A 316 34.65 -6.32 7.74
N ARG A 317 34.15 -7.09 8.71
CA ARG A 317 34.27 -8.55 8.74
C ARG A 317 33.62 -9.21 7.51
N THR A 318 32.37 -8.85 7.19
CA THR A 318 31.68 -9.43 6.02
C THR A 318 32.32 -9.02 4.70
N LEU A 319 32.77 -7.76 4.58
CA LEU A 319 33.46 -7.28 3.38
C LEU A 319 34.80 -8.01 3.17
N GLY A 320 35.58 -8.20 4.25
CA GLY A 320 36.80 -8.98 4.19
C GLY A 320 36.57 -10.45 3.85
N ALA A 321 35.46 -11.05 4.31
CA ALA A 321 35.08 -12.42 3.96
C ALA A 321 34.71 -12.57 2.47
N LEU A 322 34.01 -11.58 1.90
CA LEU A 322 33.72 -11.53 0.47
C LEU A 322 35.02 -11.46 -0.36
N GLU A 323 35.92 -10.54 0.01
CA GLU A 323 37.21 -10.37 -0.67
C GLU A 323 38.07 -11.65 -0.61
N ALA A 324 38.17 -12.26 0.58
CA ALA A 324 38.91 -13.51 0.77
C ALA A 324 38.37 -14.69 -0.07
N ARG A 325 37.09 -14.64 -0.45
CA ARG A 325 36.47 -15.64 -1.34
C ARG A 325 36.58 -15.31 -2.82
N GLY A 326 37.22 -14.19 -3.17
CA GLY A 326 37.37 -13.74 -4.56
C GLY A 326 36.06 -13.23 -5.15
N ILE A 327 35.19 -12.65 -4.33
CA ILE A 327 33.99 -11.94 -4.80
C ILE A 327 34.44 -10.54 -5.23
N LEU A 328 34.04 -10.15 -6.44
CA LEU A 328 34.36 -8.84 -7.01
C LEU A 328 33.42 -7.78 -6.43
N ALA A 329 33.92 -6.55 -6.31
CA ALA A 329 33.15 -5.41 -5.84
C ALA A 329 33.31 -4.20 -6.75
N SER A 330 32.17 -3.61 -7.13
CA SER A 330 32.04 -2.34 -7.82
C SER A 330 31.21 -1.37 -6.99
N HIS A 331 31.45 -0.06 -7.18
CA HIS A 331 30.73 0.99 -6.46
C HIS A 331 30.02 1.93 -7.45
N VAL A 332 28.77 2.24 -7.14
CA VAL A 332 27.97 3.27 -7.81
C VAL A 332 27.63 4.34 -6.78
N ALA A 333 27.51 5.60 -7.18
CA ALA A 333 26.87 6.60 -6.36
C ALA A 333 25.50 6.88 -6.96
N LEU A 334 24.42 6.72 -6.19
CA LEU A 334 23.10 7.21 -6.56
C LEU A 334 22.53 7.95 -5.37
N HIS A 335 22.40 9.26 -5.52
CA HIS A 335 21.93 10.15 -4.48
C HIS A 335 20.40 10.11 -4.45
N VAL A 336 19.88 9.65 -3.33
CA VAL A 336 18.45 9.47 -3.12
C VAL A 336 17.88 10.77 -2.55
N GLY A 337 16.91 11.35 -3.25
CA GLY A 337 16.23 12.59 -2.87
C GLY A 337 14.91 12.36 -2.11
N ALA A 338 14.17 13.44 -1.86
CA ALA A 338 12.89 13.49 -1.11
C ALA A 338 11.84 12.47 -1.54
N GLY A 339 11.83 12.15 -2.84
CA GLY A 339 10.86 11.24 -3.45
C GLY A 339 10.81 9.88 -2.79
N THR A 340 11.91 9.44 -2.17
CA THR A 340 11.96 8.15 -1.45
C THR A 340 11.12 8.14 -0.18
N PHE A 341 10.75 9.30 0.38
CA PHE A 341 9.84 9.37 1.53
C PHE A 341 8.38 9.58 1.14
N ARG A 342 8.07 9.79 -0.15
CA ARG A 342 6.68 9.98 -0.59
C ARG A 342 6.00 8.62 -0.76
N PRO A 343 4.88 8.37 -0.06
CA PRO A 343 4.09 7.17 -0.31
C PRO A 343 3.48 7.22 -1.72
N VAL A 344 3.28 6.04 -2.32
CA VAL A 344 2.55 5.93 -3.58
C VAL A 344 1.06 6.08 -3.28
N THR A 345 0.45 7.15 -3.75
CA THR A 345 -0.96 7.47 -3.47
C THR A 345 -1.92 7.09 -4.60
N CYS A 346 -1.40 6.66 -5.76
CA CYS A 346 -2.20 6.25 -6.91
C CYS A 346 -2.44 4.73 -6.92
N ALA A 347 -3.59 4.31 -7.42
CA ALA A 347 -3.96 2.90 -7.48
C ALA A 347 -3.12 2.10 -8.50
N TRP A 348 -2.71 2.77 -9.59
CA TRP A 348 -1.97 2.14 -10.68
C TRP A 348 -0.59 2.76 -10.83
N ILE A 349 0.44 1.93 -11.02
CA ILE A 349 1.81 2.44 -11.17
C ILE A 349 1.99 3.35 -12.39
N GLY A 350 1.19 3.13 -13.44
CA GLY A 350 1.21 4.00 -14.63
C GLY A 350 0.81 5.45 -14.37
N GLU A 351 0.16 5.72 -13.23
CA GLU A 351 -0.26 7.06 -12.79
C GLU A 351 0.74 7.68 -11.79
N HIS A 352 1.76 6.92 -11.36
CA HIS A 352 2.79 7.40 -10.46
C HIS A 352 3.94 8.06 -11.23
N ASP A 353 4.28 9.29 -10.88
CA ASP A 353 5.48 9.94 -11.39
C ASP A 353 6.69 9.62 -10.49
N MET A 354 7.66 8.89 -11.06
CA MET A 354 8.92 8.59 -10.38
C MET A 354 9.81 9.83 -10.34
N HIS A 355 10.31 10.12 -9.14
CA HIS A 355 11.33 11.13 -8.96
C HIS A 355 12.61 10.78 -9.70
N SER A 356 13.18 11.78 -10.38
CA SER A 356 14.48 11.66 -11.04
C SER A 356 15.59 11.69 -10.00
N GLU A 357 16.50 10.73 -10.08
CA GLU A 357 17.66 10.62 -9.19
C GLU A 357 18.94 10.66 -10.01
N SER A 358 19.96 11.35 -9.49
CA SER A 358 21.28 11.43 -10.12
C SER A 358 22.14 10.26 -9.67
N PHE A 359 22.80 9.61 -10.63
CA PHE A 359 23.76 8.54 -10.38
C PHE A 359 25.05 8.74 -11.16
N SER A 360 26.12 8.13 -10.65
CA SER A 360 27.43 8.17 -11.28
C SER A 360 28.20 6.87 -11.14
N LEU A 361 29.01 6.60 -12.16
CA LEU A 361 29.86 5.41 -12.30
C LEU A 361 31.20 5.83 -12.88
N THR A 362 32.30 5.30 -12.38
CA THR A 362 33.60 5.54 -13.01
C THR A 362 33.78 4.64 -14.24
N VAL A 363 34.63 5.07 -15.17
CA VAL A 363 35.04 4.28 -16.33
C VAL A 363 35.61 2.92 -15.90
N ARG A 364 36.37 2.88 -14.80
CA ARG A 364 36.87 1.65 -14.19
C ARG A 364 35.74 0.69 -13.79
N GLU A 365 34.69 1.19 -13.14
CA GLU A 365 33.56 0.34 -12.72
C GLU A 365 32.76 -0.17 -13.92
N LEU A 366 32.53 0.68 -14.94
CA LEU A 366 31.92 0.24 -16.21
C LEU A 366 32.73 -0.87 -16.88
N ASP A 367 34.06 -0.74 -16.92
CA ASP A 367 34.96 -1.75 -17.49
C ASP A 367 34.94 -3.07 -16.69
N ARG A 368 34.86 -3.00 -15.36
CA ARG A 368 34.75 -4.19 -14.50
C ARG A 368 33.43 -4.92 -14.73
N LEU A 369 32.32 -4.17 -14.74
CA LEU A 369 30.98 -4.72 -14.97
C LEU A 369 30.86 -5.34 -16.37
N ALA A 370 31.39 -4.68 -17.40
CA ALA A 370 31.39 -5.22 -18.76
C ALA A 370 32.17 -6.55 -18.85
N ARG A 371 33.35 -6.64 -18.21
CA ARG A 371 34.13 -7.88 -18.14
C ARG A 371 33.41 -8.99 -17.39
N SER A 372 32.74 -8.68 -16.27
CA SER A 372 31.95 -9.66 -15.54
C SER A 372 30.80 -10.20 -16.39
N ALA A 373 30.09 -9.30 -17.09
CA ALA A 373 29.02 -9.69 -17.98
C ALA A 373 29.51 -10.57 -19.15
N ASP A 374 30.59 -10.20 -19.83
CA ASP A 374 31.18 -11.00 -20.91
C ASP A 374 31.69 -12.36 -20.42
N GLY A 375 32.24 -12.39 -19.20
CA GLY A 375 32.76 -13.60 -18.56
C GLY A 375 31.69 -14.50 -17.94
N GLY A 376 30.41 -14.10 -17.98
CA GLY A 376 29.31 -14.84 -17.35
C GLY A 376 29.37 -14.88 -15.82
N ALA A 377 30.09 -13.95 -15.20
CA ALA A 377 30.13 -13.82 -13.74
C ALA A 377 28.82 -13.19 -13.24
N PRO A 378 28.15 -13.78 -12.24
CA PRO A 378 26.85 -13.28 -11.80
C PRO A 378 26.97 -11.91 -11.14
N ILE A 379 26.15 -10.95 -11.56
CA ILE A 379 26.12 -9.59 -11.03
C ILE A 379 24.96 -9.44 -10.04
N VAL A 380 25.30 -9.08 -8.80
CA VAL A 380 24.36 -8.95 -7.68
C VAL A 380 24.34 -7.50 -7.19
N ALA A 381 23.19 -6.85 -7.29
CA ALA A 381 23.02 -5.51 -6.72
C ALA A 381 22.85 -5.58 -5.20
N VAL A 382 23.51 -4.66 -4.49
CA VAL A 382 23.26 -4.41 -3.07
C VAL A 382 22.35 -3.19 -2.96
N GLY A 383 21.06 -3.46 -2.79
CA GLY A 383 19.97 -2.48 -2.70
C GLY A 383 19.26 -2.22 -4.03
N THR A 384 17.97 -1.89 -3.92
CA THR A 384 17.10 -1.52 -5.05
C THR A 384 17.59 -0.28 -5.80
N THR A 385 18.25 0.63 -5.08
CA THR A 385 18.89 1.82 -5.66
C THR A 385 20.04 1.44 -6.60
N SER A 386 20.95 0.56 -6.17
CA SER A 386 22.02 0.02 -7.03
C SER A 386 21.45 -0.71 -8.24
N ALA A 387 20.36 -1.47 -8.04
CA ALA A 387 19.67 -2.17 -9.12
C ALA A 387 19.16 -1.20 -10.20
N ARG A 388 18.45 -0.13 -9.80
CA ARG A 388 17.97 0.90 -10.73
C ARG A 388 19.12 1.61 -11.46
N ALA A 389 20.20 1.95 -10.77
CA ALA A 389 21.37 2.58 -11.38
C ALA A 389 22.01 1.70 -12.46
N LEU A 390 22.22 0.41 -12.18
CA LEU A 390 22.82 -0.55 -13.11
C LEU A 390 21.95 -0.79 -14.35
N GLU A 391 20.66 -1.04 -14.15
CA GLU A 391 19.72 -1.19 -15.25
C GLU A 391 19.63 0.09 -16.09
N SER A 392 19.71 1.26 -15.45
CA SER A 392 19.72 2.54 -16.16
C SER A 392 20.99 2.73 -16.98
N ALA A 393 22.16 2.34 -16.46
CA ALA A 393 23.42 2.34 -17.19
C ALA A 393 23.33 1.46 -18.44
N TYR A 394 22.80 0.24 -18.32
CA TYR A 394 22.56 -0.60 -19.50
C TYR A 394 21.71 0.11 -20.56
N TRP A 395 20.56 0.67 -20.18
CA TRP A 395 19.65 1.29 -21.15
C TRP A 395 20.21 2.54 -21.82
N LEU A 396 20.98 3.36 -21.09
CA LEU A 396 21.66 4.51 -21.67
C LEU A 396 22.68 4.09 -22.75
N GLY A 397 23.45 3.03 -22.48
CA GLY A 397 24.39 2.46 -23.43
C GLY A 397 23.70 1.78 -24.61
N ALA A 398 22.65 1.00 -24.33
CA ALA A 398 21.85 0.32 -25.36
C ALA A 398 21.17 1.32 -26.31
N ARG A 399 20.64 2.43 -25.78
CA ARG A 399 20.09 3.54 -26.57
C ARG A 399 21.12 4.08 -27.56
N ALA A 400 22.34 4.38 -27.08
CA ALA A 400 23.41 4.90 -27.93
C ALA A 400 23.76 3.95 -29.10
N LEU A 401 23.71 2.64 -28.86
CA LEU A 401 23.93 1.62 -29.90
C LEU A 401 22.74 1.50 -30.86
N LEU A 402 21.51 1.49 -30.36
CA LEU A 402 20.29 1.33 -31.16
C LEU A 402 19.99 2.54 -32.07
N ASP A 403 20.40 3.73 -31.63
CA ASP A 403 20.26 4.99 -32.36
C ASP A 403 21.41 5.23 -33.36
N GLY A 404 22.44 4.37 -33.35
CA GLY A 404 23.62 4.51 -34.21
C GLY A 404 24.48 5.73 -33.87
N ASN A 405 24.27 6.36 -32.71
CA ASN A 405 24.92 7.59 -32.30
C ASN A 405 25.70 7.40 -30.99
N ALA A 406 26.96 6.98 -31.12
CA ALA A 406 27.90 6.89 -29.99
C ALA A 406 28.41 8.27 -29.52
N ARG A 407 27.81 9.39 -29.97
CA ARG A 407 28.10 10.75 -29.52
C ARG A 407 26.82 11.36 -28.94
N ALA A 408 26.76 11.46 -27.60
CA ALA A 408 25.59 11.97 -26.88
C ALA A 408 25.23 13.43 -27.28
N PRO A 409 23.96 13.85 -27.13
CA PRO A 409 23.53 15.23 -27.31
C PRO A 409 24.11 16.18 -26.24
N ALA A 410 24.08 17.48 -26.52
CA ALA A 410 24.67 18.56 -25.70
C ALA A 410 24.01 18.81 -24.33
N ALA A 411 22.93 18.10 -23.99
CA ALA A 411 22.21 18.17 -22.71
C ALA A 411 22.29 16.80 -22.01
N GLY A 412 22.59 16.79 -20.72
CA GLY A 412 23.06 15.62 -19.94
C GLY A 412 22.32 14.29 -20.10
N LEU A 413 22.98 13.20 -19.71
CA LEU A 413 22.45 11.84 -19.82
C LEU A 413 21.29 11.60 -18.84
N HIS A 414 20.10 11.38 -19.37
CA HIS A 414 18.90 11.04 -18.61
C HIS A 414 18.21 9.81 -19.19
N LEU A 415 17.69 8.94 -18.32
CA LEU A 415 16.78 7.84 -18.67
C LEU A 415 15.39 8.11 -18.10
N ALA A 416 14.41 8.29 -18.98
CA ALA A 416 13.04 8.57 -18.57
C ALA A 416 12.32 7.32 -18.05
N GLN A 417 11.26 7.53 -17.26
CA GLN A 417 10.56 6.50 -16.49
C GLN A 417 10.19 5.23 -17.26
N TRP A 418 9.62 5.39 -18.46
CA TRP A 418 9.15 4.29 -19.31
C TRP A 418 10.04 4.02 -20.52
N GLU A 419 11.23 4.65 -20.58
CA GLU A 419 12.09 4.62 -21.76
C GLU A 419 12.63 3.21 -22.06
N ALA A 420 12.98 2.44 -21.03
CA ALA A 420 13.43 1.05 -21.17
C ALA A 420 12.39 0.18 -21.91
N TYR A 421 11.11 0.28 -21.54
CA TYR A 421 10.02 -0.47 -22.17
C TYR A 421 9.83 -0.07 -23.63
N ARG A 422 9.94 1.23 -23.93
CA ARG A 422 9.87 1.77 -25.29
C ARG A 422 11.03 1.27 -26.15
N LEU A 423 12.25 1.23 -25.62
CA LEU A 423 13.43 0.71 -26.33
C LEU A 423 13.26 -0.77 -26.68
N VAL A 424 12.73 -1.59 -25.76
CA VAL A 424 12.40 -3.00 -26.04
C VAL A 424 11.40 -3.12 -27.19
N ALA A 425 10.28 -2.38 -27.11
CA ALA A 425 9.24 -2.44 -28.12
C ALA A 425 9.73 -1.96 -29.50
N ASN A 426 10.51 -0.89 -29.54
CA ASN A 426 11.09 -0.35 -30.77
C ASN A 426 12.10 -1.30 -31.41
N ALA A 427 12.97 -1.92 -30.62
CA ALA A 427 13.92 -2.91 -31.11
C ALA A 427 13.20 -4.13 -31.71
N ALA A 428 12.17 -4.63 -31.01
CA ALA A 428 11.32 -5.73 -31.49
C ALA A 428 10.60 -5.38 -32.80
N ALA A 429 9.99 -4.18 -32.89
CA ALA A 429 9.30 -3.71 -34.09
C ALA A 429 10.24 -3.57 -35.31
N ARG A 430 11.52 -3.26 -35.08
CA ARG A 430 12.57 -3.16 -36.10
C ARG A 430 13.23 -4.51 -36.43
N GLY A 431 12.93 -5.58 -35.69
CA GLY A 431 13.62 -6.87 -35.80
C GLY A 431 15.10 -6.81 -35.43
N VAL A 432 15.51 -5.83 -34.62
CA VAL A 432 16.91 -5.64 -34.21
C VAL A 432 17.10 -6.25 -32.81
N PRO A 433 18.10 -7.14 -32.60
CA PRO A 433 18.37 -7.68 -31.29
C PRO A 433 18.86 -6.59 -30.34
N LEU A 434 18.51 -6.70 -29.06
CA LEU A 434 19.02 -5.80 -28.04
C LEU A 434 20.52 -6.06 -27.81
N PRO A 435 21.32 -5.00 -27.55
CA PRO A 435 22.74 -5.15 -27.26
C PRO A 435 23.01 -6.05 -26.05
N SER A 436 24.15 -6.75 -26.08
CA SER A 436 24.65 -7.47 -24.91
C SER A 436 24.95 -6.50 -23.76
N THR A 437 24.96 -7.00 -22.53
CA THR A 437 25.27 -6.18 -21.35
C THR A 437 26.67 -5.58 -21.42
N GLY A 438 27.66 -6.37 -21.84
CA GLY A 438 29.02 -5.88 -22.04
C GLY A 438 29.12 -4.78 -23.09
N ASP A 439 28.43 -4.93 -24.22
CA ASP A 439 28.45 -3.92 -25.30
C ASP A 439 27.75 -2.62 -24.90
N ALA A 440 26.61 -2.71 -24.22
CA ALA A 440 25.90 -1.55 -23.70
C ALA A 440 26.77 -0.78 -22.70
N LEU A 441 27.41 -1.46 -21.75
CA LEU A 441 28.29 -0.82 -20.77
C LEU A 441 29.54 -0.21 -21.42
N ARG A 442 30.13 -0.85 -22.43
CA ARG A 442 31.22 -0.29 -23.25
C ARG A 442 30.79 0.94 -24.03
N ALA A 443 29.59 0.95 -24.60
CA ALA A 443 29.04 2.10 -25.30
C ALA A 443 28.86 3.28 -24.34
N LEU A 444 28.33 3.03 -23.14
CA LEU A 444 28.19 4.04 -22.10
C LEU A 444 29.55 4.60 -21.63
N ARG A 445 30.54 3.73 -21.46
CA ARG A 445 31.93 4.13 -21.19
C ARG A 445 32.49 5.04 -22.28
N ALA A 446 32.21 4.76 -23.55
CA ALA A 446 32.65 5.60 -24.66
C ALA A 446 32.05 7.01 -24.58
N LEU A 447 30.79 7.12 -24.14
CA LEU A 447 30.15 8.42 -23.87
C LEU A 447 30.84 9.19 -22.74
N ALA A 448 31.18 8.51 -21.63
CA ALA A 448 31.93 9.11 -20.51
C ALA A 448 33.33 9.63 -20.93
N SER A 449 33.95 8.96 -21.90
CA SER A 449 35.29 9.29 -22.37
C SER A 449 35.32 10.53 -23.27
N ALA A 450 34.18 10.92 -23.85
CA ALA A 450 34.07 12.03 -24.78
C ALA A 450 33.93 13.41 -24.11
N THR A 451 33.66 13.47 -22.79
CA THR A 451 33.20 14.69 -22.11
C THR A 451 34.27 15.47 -21.34
N GLU A 452 35.44 14.92 -20.96
CA GLU A 452 36.45 15.63 -20.13
C GLU A 452 37.93 15.25 -20.40
N ARG A 453 38.89 16.11 -19.98
CA ARG A 453 40.35 15.85 -19.99
C ARG A 453 40.83 15.54 -18.56
N GLY A 454 41.45 14.38 -18.34
CA GLY A 454 41.97 13.91 -17.04
C GLY A 454 42.45 12.45 -17.11
N ASP A 455 42.91 11.85 -15.99
CA ASP A 455 43.25 10.42 -15.90
C ASP A 455 42.11 9.58 -16.47
N ALA A 456 42.39 8.74 -17.46
CA ALA A 456 41.37 8.03 -18.24
C ALA A 456 40.55 7.02 -17.40
N THR A 457 41.06 6.56 -16.25
CA THR A 457 40.45 5.46 -15.49
C THR A 457 39.51 5.91 -14.37
N GLU A 458 39.75 7.07 -13.76
CA GLU A 458 38.93 7.67 -12.70
C GLU A 458 37.87 8.65 -13.23
N ARG A 459 37.73 8.76 -14.56
CA ARG A 459 36.67 9.56 -15.19
C ARG A 459 35.31 9.04 -14.78
N GLU A 460 34.43 9.97 -14.47
CA GLU A 460 33.09 9.68 -13.99
C GLU A 460 32.05 9.97 -15.07
N LEU A 461 31.19 8.99 -15.30
CA LEU A 461 29.94 9.19 -16.00
C LEU A 461 28.91 9.71 -15.00
N ARG A 462 28.26 10.82 -15.33
CA ARG A 462 27.11 11.35 -14.57
C ARG A 462 25.85 11.25 -15.40
N ALA A 463 24.79 10.74 -14.81
CA ALA A 463 23.49 10.60 -15.43
C ALA A 463 22.37 10.75 -14.40
N SER A 464 21.13 10.82 -14.87
CA SER A 464 19.95 10.76 -14.03
C SER A 464 18.96 9.70 -14.54
N THR A 465 18.14 9.18 -13.64
CA THR A 465 17.15 8.16 -13.96
C THR A 465 15.84 8.38 -13.22
N SER A 466 14.74 8.30 -13.95
CA SER A 466 13.38 8.15 -13.39
C SER A 466 12.85 6.73 -13.61
N LEU A 467 13.70 5.77 -14.00
CA LEU A 467 13.29 4.42 -14.38
C LEU A 467 12.41 3.76 -13.30
N CYS A 468 11.19 3.39 -13.69
CA CYS A 468 10.28 2.58 -12.88
C CYS A 468 10.38 1.11 -13.29
N ILE A 469 10.92 0.28 -12.39
CA ILE A 469 10.98 -1.17 -12.59
C ILE A 469 9.73 -1.78 -11.96
N ALA A 470 8.91 -2.41 -12.78
CA ALA A 470 7.64 -3.02 -12.37
C ALA A 470 7.49 -4.42 -13.01
N PRO A 471 6.58 -5.27 -12.51
CA PRO A 471 6.36 -6.61 -13.07
C PRO A 471 6.20 -6.58 -14.60
N GLY A 472 6.86 -7.53 -15.27
CA GLY A 472 7.01 -7.55 -16.73
C GLY A 472 8.28 -6.89 -17.25
N TYR A 473 9.05 -6.19 -16.41
CA TYR A 473 10.39 -5.72 -16.73
C TYR A 473 11.38 -6.88 -16.88
N SER A 474 12.20 -6.87 -17.92
CA SER A 474 13.28 -7.85 -18.13
C SER A 474 14.63 -7.25 -17.73
N PHE A 475 15.20 -7.75 -16.63
CA PHE A 475 16.53 -7.37 -16.17
C PHE A 475 17.62 -7.72 -17.18
N ARG A 476 18.57 -6.81 -17.33
CA ARG A 476 19.64 -6.87 -18.34
C ARG A 476 21.01 -7.00 -17.70
N VAL A 477 21.18 -6.47 -16.49
CA VAL A 477 22.43 -6.51 -15.76
C VAL A 477 22.34 -7.50 -14.60
N LEU A 478 21.20 -7.56 -13.92
CA LEU A 478 21.09 -8.22 -12.62
C LEU A 478 20.74 -9.70 -12.72
N ASP A 479 21.55 -10.51 -12.03
CA ASP A 479 21.27 -11.92 -11.76
C ASP A 479 20.73 -12.12 -10.33
N GLY A 480 21.03 -11.19 -9.42
CA GLY A 480 20.52 -11.20 -8.06
C GLY A 480 20.43 -9.83 -7.40
N LEU A 481 19.73 -9.78 -6.27
CA LEU A 481 19.49 -8.60 -5.46
C LEU A 481 19.59 -8.96 -3.97
N LEU A 482 20.48 -8.27 -3.26
CA LEU A 482 20.47 -8.18 -1.81
C LEU A 482 19.70 -6.92 -1.41
N THR A 483 18.60 -7.06 -0.66
CA THR A 483 17.75 -5.93 -0.28
C THR A 483 17.10 -6.11 1.09
N ASN A 484 16.46 -5.09 1.63
CA ASN A 484 15.66 -5.17 2.86
C ASN A 484 14.26 -5.73 2.56
N LEU A 485 13.51 -6.04 3.62
CA LEU A 485 12.05 -6.19 3.53
C LEU A 485 11.40 -4.80 3.51
N HIS A 486 10.63 -4.49 2.47
CA HIS A 486 10.14 -3.14 2.16
C HIS A 486 8.71 -2.87 2.62
N GLN A 487 8.36 -1.60 2.79
CA GLN A 487 7.01 -1.13 3.14
C GLN A 487 5.95 -1.66 2.16
N PRO A 488 4.76 -2.08 2.65
CA PRO A 488 3.62 -2.33 1.78
C PRO A 488 3.32 -1.09 0.93
N ASP A 489 2.77 -1.30 -0.26
CA ASP A 489 2.37 -0.22 -1.17
C ASP A 489 3.54 0.69 -1.60
N SER A 490 4.78 0.15 -1.61
CA SER A 490 5.96 0.86 -2.09
C SER A 490 6.37 0.44 -3.51
N THR A 491 6.92 1.38 -4.28
CA THR A 491 7.50 1.08 -5.60
C THR A 491 8.65 0.05 -5.54
N LEU A 492 9.27 -0.11 -4.36
CA LEU A 492 10.32 -1.12 -4.15
C LEU A 492 9.79 -2.55 -4.27
N LEU A 493 8.54 -2.80 -3.87
CA LEU A 493 7.91 -4.13 -4.03
C LEU A 493 7.64 -4.46 -5.50
N LEU A 494 7.43 -3.45 -6.36
CA LEU A 494 7.28 -3.65 -7.80
C LEU A 494 8.59 -4.12 -8.43
N LEU A 495 9.72 -3.55 -8.01
CA LEU A 495 11.04 -3.99 -8.46
C LEU A 495 11.33 -5.42 -7.99
N VAL A 496 11.03 -5.72 -6.72
CA VAL A 496 11.16 -7.08 -6.18
C VAL A 496 10.27 -8.05 -6.97
N GLY A 497 9.01 -7.71 -7.21
CA GLY A 497 8.08 -8.52 -7.99
C GLY A 497 8.52 -8.73 -9.43
N ALA A 498 9.09 -7.71 -10.06
CA ALA A 498 9.71 -7.86 -11.37
C ALA A 498 10.84 -8.91 -11.33
N LEU A 499 11.63 -8.96 -10.27
CA LEU A 499 12.78 -9.87 -10.19
C LEU A 499 12.38 -11.33 -9.93
N ILE A 500 11.40 -11.55 -9.03
CA ILE A 500 11.11 -12.89 -8.50
C ILE A 500 9.88 -13.59 -9.10
N GLY A 501 9.10 -12.91 -9.95
CA GLY A 501 8.07 -13.57 -10.76
C GLY A 501 6.70 -12.90 -10.78
N GLY A 502 6.44 -11.96 -9.87
CA GLY A 502 5.20 -11.21 -9.82
C GLY A 502 4.71 -10.92 -8.40
N ALA A 503 3.46 -10.52 -8.29
CA ALA A 503 2.81 -10.18 -7.03
C ALA A 503 2.63 -11.40 -6.11
N ASP A 504 2.34 -12.59 -6.67
CA ASP A 504 2.11 -13.81 -5.89
C ASP A 504 3.37 -14.25 -5.15
N GLU A 505 4.52 -14.26 -5.84
CA GLU A 505 5.81 -14.57 -5.23
C GLU A 505 6.20 -13.53 -4.16
N VAL A 506 5.91 -12.24 -4.38
CA VAL A 506 6.11 -11.19 -3.36
C VAL A 506 5.23 -11.43 -2.15
N ARG A 507 3.93 -11.68 -2.34
CA ARG A 507 3.00 -11.95 -1.22
C ARG A 507 3.42 -13.20 -0.45
N ALA A 508 3.86 -14.26 -1.12
CA ALA A 508 4.37 -15.46 -0.46
C ALA A 508 5.62 -15.17 0.38
N LEU A 509 6.62 -14.48 -0.19
CA LEU A 509 7.85 -14.10 0.48
C LEU A 509 7.59 -13.25 1.74
N TYR A 510 6.74 -12.23 1.61
CA TYR A 510 6.46 -11.29 2.70
C TYR A 510 5.55 -11.89 3.76
N ARG A 511 4.57 -12.73 3.40
CA ARG A 511 3.78 -13.51 4.38
C ARG A 511 4.67 -14.43 5.20
N HIS A 512 5.61 -15.13 4.54
CA HIS A 512 6.59 -15.95 5.24
C HIS A 512 7.44 -15.10 6.19
N ALA A 513 7.98 -13.96 5.72
CA ALA A 513 8.78 -13.07 6.55
C ALA A 513 8.03 -12.57 7.80
N VAL A 514 6.75 -12.18 7.65
CA VAL A 514 5.90 -11.78 8.78
C VAL A 514 5.67 -12.95 9.74
N ALA A 515 5.28 -14.12 9.23
CA ALA A 515 5.03 -15.31 10.06
C ALA A 515 6.29 -15.76 10.82
N ALA A 516 7.45 -15.71 10.16
CA ALA A 516 8.74 -16.04 10.74
C ALA A 516 9.33 -14.89 11.59
N ARG A 517 8.58 -13.80 11.82
CA ARG A 517 8.96 -12.63 12.64
C ARG A 517 10.29 -11.99 12.22
N TYR A 518 10.51 -11.87 10.91
CA TYR A 518 11.58 -11.02 10.40
C TYR A 518 11.34 -9.56 10.80
N ARG A 519 12.42 -8.80 10.90
CA ARG A 519 12.37 -7.36 11.12
C ARG A 519 12.36 -6.63 9.78
N PHE A 520 11.59 -5.55 9.65
CA PHE A 520 11.33 -4.88 8.39
C PHE A 520 12.02 -3.52 8.28
N PHE A 521 12.09 -3.02 7.05
CA PHE A 521 12.57 -1.69 6.63
C PHE A 521 14.08 -1.48 6.83
N SER A 522 14.53 -0.22 6.93
CA SER A 522 15.94 0.18 6.84
C SER A 522 16.88 -0.58 7.76
N TYR A 523 16.46 -0.80 9.00
CA TYR A 523 17.24 -1.46 10.05
C TYR A 523 16.81 -2.90 10.31
N GLY A 524 15.88 -3.39 9.50
CA GLY A 524 15.33 -4.73 9.61
C GLY A 524 16.34 -5.82 9.25
N ASP A 525 15.82 -6.88 8.68
CA ASP A 525 16.58 -8.00 8.16
C ASP A 525 16.68 -7.91 6.63
N ALA A 526 17.54 -8.74 6.05
CA ALA A 526 17.85 -8.73 4.62
C ALA A 526 17.18 -9.88 3.87
N CYS A 527 17.09 -9.74 2.56
CA CYS A 527 16.67 -10.75 1.59
C CYS A 527 17.75 -10.91 0.52
N LEU A 528 18.05 -12.16 0.15
CA LEU A 528 18.80 -12.50 -1.07
C LEU A 528 17.84 -13.10 -2.08
N LEU A 529 17.69 -12.41 -3.21
CA LEU A 529 16.76 -12.75 -4.28
C LEU A 529 17.55 -13.01 -5.56
N THR A 530 17.17 -14.04 -6.30
CA THR A 530 17.76 -14.35 -7.61
C THR A 530 16.74 -14.09 -8.70
N ASN A 531 17.22 -13.71 -9.89
CA ASN A 531 16.38 -13.42 -11.04
C ASN A 531 15.72 -14.71 -11.58
N THR A 532 14.45 -14.95 -11.23
CA THR A 532 13.73 -16.18 -11.61
C THR A 532 13.15 -16.12 -13.02
N GLN A 533 13.05 -14.93 -13.62
CA GLN A 533 12.62 -14.78 -15.01
C GLN A 533 13.61 -15.46 -15.99
N GLN A 534 14.91 -15.41 -15.68
CA GLN A 534 15.94 -16.05 -16.49
C GLN A 534 15.81 -17.58 -16.43
N ALA A 535 15.65 -18.15 -15.22
CA ALA A 535 15.53 -19.59 -15.01
C ALA A 535 14.29 -20.23 -15.66
N ARG A 536 13.14 -19.51 -15.69
CA ARG A 536 11.89 -20.00 -16.32
C ARG A 536 11.95 -19.96 -17.86
N SER A 537 12.74 -19.07 -18.45
CA SER A 537 12.85 -18.93 -19.91
C SER A 537 13.64 -20.05 -20.60
N GLU A 538 14.48 -20.76 -19.85
CA GLU A 538 15.31 -21.86 -20.38
C GLU A 538 14.59 -23.21 -20.41
N GLN A 539 13.52 -23.36 -19.61
CA GLN A 539 12.69 -24.58 -19.58
C GLN A 539 11.64 -24.63 -20.70
N ALA A 540 11.23 -23.48 -21.22
CA ALA A 540 10.25 -23.39 -22.29
C ALA A 540 10.97 -23.26 -23.64
N HIS A 541 11.07 -24.35 -24.40
CA HIS A 541 11.56 -24.34 -25.79
C HIS A 541 10.55 -23.70 -26.78
N GLU A 542 9.81 -22.68 -26.32
CA GLU A 542 8.82 -21.93 -27.10
C GLU A 542 9.31 -20.50 -27.34
N PRO A 543 9.24 -19.98 -28.58
CA PRO A 543 9.53 -18.58 -28.83
C PRO A 543 8.55 -17.70 -28.03
N ARG A 544 9.10 -16.71 -27.33
CA ARG A 544 8.35 -15.72 -26.55
C ARG A 544 7.20 -15.18 -27.39
N LYS A 545 5.95 -15.51 -27.02
CA LYS A 545 4.79 -14.78 -27.55
C LYS A 545 4.90 -13.33 -27.07
N PRO A 546 4.84 -12.33 -27.95
CA PRO A 546 4.70 -10.95 -27.51
C PRO A 546 3.45 -10.86 -26.62
N LEU A 547 3.58 -10.19 -25.47
CA LEU A 547 2.44 -9.87 -24.62
C LEU A 547 1.34 -9.25 -25.48
N ASN A 548 0.11 -9.73 -25.31
CA ASN A 548 -1.08 -9.09 -25.86
C ASN A 548 -1.17 -7.66 -25.30
N LEU A 549 -0.58 -6.71 -26.01
CA LEU A 549 -1.02 -5.32 -25.98
C LEU A 549 -2.42 -5.33 -26.58
N VAL A 550 -3.44 -5.43 -25.74
CA VAL A 550 -4.84 -5.32 -26.17
C VAL A 550 -4.99 -3.96 -26.84
N GLN A 551 -5.18 -3.96 -28.16
CA GLN A 551 -5.59 -2.75 -28.88
C GLN A 551 -6.92 -2.27 -28.30
N PRO A 552 -7.11 -0.95 -28.08
CA PRO A 552 -8.40 -0.44 -27.65
C PRO A 552 -9.48 -0.83 -28.68
N PRO A 553 -10.73 -1.11 -28.23
CA PRO A 553 -11.82 -1.39 -29.16
C PRO A 553 -11.98 -0.20 -30.12
N PRO A 554 -12.28 -0.45 -31.41
CA PRO A 554 -12.50 0.62 -32.36
C PRO A 554 -13.61 1.55 -31.83
N PRO A 555 -13.48 2.87 -32.04
CA PRO A 555 -14.51 3.81 -31.60
C PRO A 555 -15.86 3.43 -32.25
N PRO A 556 -16.98 3.63 -31.53
CA PRO A 556 -18.30 3.39 -32.11
C PRO A 556 -18.46 4.21 -33.40
N PRO A 557 -19.12 3.66 -34.43
CA PRO A 557 -19.32 4.38 -35.69
C PRO A 557 -20.06 5.69 -35.41
N SER A 558 -19.52 6.79 -35.94
CA SER A 558 -20.16 8.09 -35.89
C SER A 558 -21.59 8.01 -36.45
N PRO A 559 -22.59 8.67 -35.84
CA PRO A 559 -23.93 8.73 -36.41
C PRO A 559 -23.87 9.35 -37.82
N PRO A 560 -24.68 8.88 -38.77
CA PRO A 560 -24.62 9.35 -40.15
C PRO A 560 -24.91 10.85 -40.21
N SER A 561 -24.03 11.58 -40.88
CA SER A 561 -24.20 12.99 -41.19
C SER A 561 -25.40 13.16 -42.12
N THR A 562 -26.47 13.75 -41.61
CA THR A 562 -27.56 14.25 -42.46
C THR A 562 -27.08 15.52 -43.17
N GLN A 563 -26.77 15.41 -44.46
CA GLN A 563 -26.83 16.55 -45.37
C GLN A 563 -28.18 16.52 -46.12
N PRO A 564 -28.80 17.69 -46.34
CA PRO A 564 -30.17 17.80 -46.80
C PRO A 564 -30.23 17.67 -48.32
N CYS A 565 -31.22 16.93 -48.81
CA CYS A 565 -31.65 17.07 -50.20
C CYS A 565 -33.13 17.44 -50.19
N ALA A 566 -33.38 18.69 -50.59
CA ALA A 566 -34.69 19.16 -51.01
C ALA A 566 -35.12 18.38 -52.26
N ASP A 567 -36.38 17.99 -52.33
CA ASP A 567 -37.26 18.44 -53.42
C ASP A 567 -38.71 18.05 -53.16
N ALA A 568 -39.59 18.96 -53.57
CA ALA A 568 -41.01 19.00 -53.33
C ALA A 568 -41.81 18.22 -54.38
N THR A 569 -43.06 17.86 -54.06
CA THR A 569 -44.31 18.03 -54.83
C THR A 569 -45.43 17.24 -54.12
N HIS A 570 -46.52 17.90 -53.66
CA HIS A 570 -47.87 17.93 -54.26
C HIS A 570 -48.49 16.51 -54.39
N ASP A 571 -49.70 16.19 -53.91
CA ASP A 571 -50.94 16.94 -53.85
C ASP A 571 -52.02 16.19 -53.01
N ASP A 572 -53.06 16.95 -52.64
CA ASP A 572 -54.49 16.59 -52.49
C ASP A 572 -55.09 15.94 -51.21
N ASP A 573 -55.91 16.81 -50.58
CA ASP A 573 -57.34 16.66 -50.23
C ASP A 573 -57.85 16.00 -48.94
N GLU A 574 -58.22 16.91 -48.03
CA GLU A 574 -59.50 17.05 -47.32
C GLU A 574 -60.47 15.84 -47.20
N ARG A 575 -60.74 15.42 -45.94
CA ARG A 575 -62.12 15.47 -45.37
C ARG A 575 -62.21 15.08 -43.89
N MET A 576 -62.90 15.96 -43.15
CA MET A 576 -63.67 15.76 -41.89
C MET A 576 -62.87 15.35 -40.65
N GLY A 577 -63.02 15.94 -39.47
CA GLY A 577 -64.12 16.74 -38.93
C GLY A 577 -64.24 16.38 -37.44
N ARG A 578 -64.10 17.40 -36.60
CA ARG A 578 -64.13 17.36 -35.12
C ARG A 578 -65.47 16.81 -34.59
N GLU A 579 -65.47 16.16 -33.41
CA GLU A 579 -66.25 16.58 -32.22
C GLU A 579 -66.05 15.66 -30.98
N GLN A 580 -65.61 16.31 -29.88
CA GLN A 580 -66.06 16.21 -28.47
C GLN A 580 -65.87 14.90 -27.65
N LEU A 581 -65.00 14.89 -26.62
CA LEU A 581 -65.18 15.31 -25.20
C LEU A 581 -66.12 14.42 -24.37
N ALA A 582 -65.55 13.65 -23.42
CA ALA A 582 -65.77 13.75 -21.95
C ALA A 582 -65.71 12.40 -21.18
N ASN A 583 -65.03 12.47 -20.02
CA ASN A 583 -65.19 11.70 -18.76
C ASN A 583 -64.83 10.20 -18.76
N ALA A 584 -64.21 9.61 -17.73
CA ALA A 584 -64.05 9.98 -16.32
C ALA A 584 -62.80 9.32 -15.69
N THR A 585 -62.30 9.92 -14.62
CA THR A 585 -61.41 9.37 -13.58
C THR A 585 -62.21 8.57 -12.54
N HIS A 586 -61.55 7.66 -11.79
CA HIS A 586 -61.73 7.21 -10.38
C HIS A 586 -61.06 5.81 -10.26
N ASP A 587 -60.07 5.56 -9.40
CA ASP A 587 -59.99 5.52 -7.92
C ASP A 587 -60.80 4.40 -7.23
N ASP A 588 -60.07 3.71 -6.33
CA ASP A 588 -60.44 2.87 -5.17
C ASP A 588 -61.22 1.55 -5.38
N ASP A 589 -60.70 0.42 -4.86
CA ASP A 589 -60.96 -0.02 -3.47
C ASP A 589 -60.43 -1.45 -3.18
N GLU A 590 -59.89 -1.63 -1.97
CA GLU A 590 -59.68 -2.93 -1.32
C GLU A 590 -61.01 -3.50 -0.79
N ARG A 591 -61.23 -4.82 -0.83
CA ARG A 591 -61.57 -5.69 0.34
C ARG A 591 -62.31 -7.00 -0.01
N MET A 592 -61.93 -8.03 0.77
CA MET A 592 -62.76 -9.08 1.37
C MET A 592 -63.12 -10.36 0.59
N GLY A 593 -62.86 -11.48 1.29
CA GLY A 593 -63.69 -12.69 1.30
C GLY A 593 -63.05 -13.89 0.60
N ARG A 594 -62.34 -14.79 1.29
CA ARG A 594 -62.84 -15.96 2.08
C ARG A 594 -63.56 -17.02 1.25
N GLU A 595 -63.31 -18.28 1.67
CA GLU A 595 -63.88 -19.56 1.23
C GLU A 595 -63.10 -20.23 0.10
N GLN A 596 -62.61 -21.48 0.15
CA GLN A 596 -62.84 -22.65 1.00
C GLN A 596 -61.61 -23.56 0.84
N LEU A 597 -61.12 -24.15 1.93
CA LEU A 597 -60.71 -25.57 2.00
C LEU A 597 -60.43 -25.88 3.47
N ALA A 598 -61.42 -26.49 4.11
CA ALA A 598 -61.39 -26.99 5.47
C ALA A 598 -61.50 -28.52 5.46
N ALA A 599 -61.17 -29.09 6.62
CA ALA A 599 -61.29 -30.48 7.10
C ALA A 599 -60.00 -31.32 6.94
N ALA A 600 -59.43 -31.94 7.98
CA ALA A 600 -59.94 -32.24 9.32
C ALA A 600 -58.81 -32.41 10.34
N ALA A 601 -59.07 -31.96 11.58
CA ALA A 601 -58.41 -32.39 12.83
C ALA A 601 -59.02 -33.73 13.32
N PRO A 602 -58.50 -34.42 14.36
CA PRO A 602 -58.67 -34.01 15.77
C PRO A 602 -57.45 -34.42 16.66
N ALA A 603 -57.30 -34.17 17.97
CA ALA A 603 -57.89 -33.34 19.02
C ALA A 603 -56.96 -33.47 20.26
N GLY A 604 -56.99 -32.50 21.18
CA GLY A 604 -56.42 -32.66 22.54
C GLY A 604 -56.03 -31.35 23.23
N ALA A 605 -56.97 -30.76 23.99
CA ALA A 605 -56.77 -29.69 24.97
C ALA A 605 -55.98 -30.21 26.21
N ALA A 606 -55.39 -29.46 27.15
CA ALA A 606 -55.58 -28.13 27.74
C ALA A 606 -54.32 -27.76 28.59
N PRO A 607 -54.35 -26.92 29.64
CA PRO A 607 -53.95 -25.51 29.67
C PRO A 607 -52.67 -25.21 30.49
N ALA A 608 -52.29 -23.94 30.47
CA ALA A 608 -51.21 -23.31 31.22
C ALA A 608 -51.36 -23.45 32.75
N ASP A 609 -50.24 -23.63 33.45
CA ASP A 609 -50.06 -23.13 34.82
C ASP A 609 -48.58 -22.91 35.16
N ALA A 610 -48.36 -21.86 35.95
CA ALA A 610 -47.10 -21.28 36.38
C ALA A 610 -46.24 -22.23 37.25
N LEU A 611 -44.92 -21.97 37.33
CA LEU A 611 -44.12 -22.05 38.57
C LEU A 611 -42.71 -21.47 38.38
N ALA A 612 -42.26 -20.78 39.43
CA ALA A 612 -40.99 -20.07 39.61
C ALA A 612 -39.79 -21.05 39.85
N PRO A 613 -38.55 -20.55 40.06
CA PRO A 613 -37.33 -21.18 39.58
C PRO A 613 -36.81 -22.32 40.48
N THR A 614 -36.28 -23.37 39.86
CA THR A 614 -35.43 -24.35 40.55
C THR A 614 -34.07 -24.46 39.87
N ASN A 615 -33.03 -24.18 40.65
CA ASN A 615 -31.63 -24.44 40.32
C ASN A 615 -31.42 -25.92 39.96
N GLY A 616 -30.97 -26.15 38.74
CA GLY A 616 -30.51 -27.44 38.23
C GLY A 616 -30.33 -27.33 36.72
N ALA A 617 -29.10 -27.50 36.23
CA ALA A 617 -28.85 -27.54 34.79
C ALA A 617 -29.73 -28.64 34.16
N PRO A 618 -30.58 -28.34 33.16
CA PRO A 618 -31.47 -29.36 32.60
C PRO A 618 -30.67 -30.30 31.72
N ALA A 619 -30.97 -31.59 31.86
CA ALA A 619 -30.47 -32.64 30.98
C ALA A 619 -30.91 -32.39 29.53
N ASN A 620 -29.99 -32.70 28.61
CA ASN A 620 -30.15 -32.57 27.16
C ASN A 620 -31.46 -33.24 26.66
N PRO A 621 -32.33 -32.54 25.90
CA PRO A 621 -33.56 -33.15 25.38
C PRO A 621 -33.29 -34.19 24.28
N ALA A 622 -34.28 -35.05 24.05
CA ALA A 622 -34.17 -36.23 23.20
C ALA A 622 -34.02 -35.88 21.70
N PRO A 623 -33.35 -36.73 20.89
CA PRO A 623 -33.01 -36.46 19.49
C PRO A 623 -34.17 -36.05 18.57
N ALA A 624 -35.40 -36.49 18.86
CA ALA A 624 -36.56 -36.24 18.00
C ALA A 624 -37.05 -34.77 18.05
N GLU A 625 -36.75 -34.02 19.11
CA GLU A 625 -37.09 -32.59 19.20
C GLU A 625 -36.09 -31.68 18.47
N ARG A 626 -34.88 -32.19 18.18
CA ARG A 626 -33.82 -31.47 17.43
C ARG A 626 -34.15 -31.28 15.93
N ALA A 627 -35.16 -31.99 15.43
CA ALA A 627 -35.53 -32.02 14.00
C ALA A 627 -36.42 -30.86 13.55
N ARG A 628 -36.95 -30.02 14.45
CA ARG A 628 -37.98 -29.00 14.14
C ARG A 628 -37.53 -27.94 13.13
N TRP A 629 -36.21 -27.68 13.04
CA TRP A 629 -35.65 -26.63 12.20
C TRP A 629 -35.05 -27.14 10.89
N TRP A 630 -34.67 -28.41 10.78
CA TRP A 630 -33.64 -28.75 9.80
C TRP A 630 -34.03 -29.76 8.71
N GLY A 631 -35.19 -30.43 8.84
CA GLY A 631 -35.76 -31.32 7.81
C GLY A 631 -34.99 -32.65 7.65
N GLU A 632 -35.69 -33.77 7.52
CA GLU A 632 -35.12 -35.13 7.64
C GLU A 632 -34.03 -35.53 6.61
N ARG A 633 -33.75 -34.71 5.57
CA ARG A 633 -32.90 -35.11 4.43
C ARG A 633 -31.64 -34.26 4.19
N ALA A 634 -31.37 -33.22 4.96
CA ALA A 634 -30.21 -32.33 4.72
C ALA A 634 -28.91 -32.73 5.46
N HIS A 635 -28.91 -33.85 6.18
CA HIS A 635 -28.03 -34.03 7.35
C HIS A 635 -26.84 -34.97 7.20
N GLU A 636 -26.86 -35.95 6.32
CA GLU A 636 -25.72 -36.87 6.20
C GLU A 636 -24.63 -36.27 5.30
N GLY A 637 -23.58 -35.73 5.93
CA GLY A 637 -22.36 -35.26 5.25
C GLY A 637 -22.39 -33.80 4.77
N ALA A 638 -23.32 -32.97 5.24
CA ALA A 638 -23.32 -31.54 4.94
C ALA A 638 -22.20 -30.80 5.71
N ARG A 639 -21.27 -30.21 4.98
CA ARG A 639 -20.24 -29.29 5.48
C ARG A 639 -20.67 -27.87 5.12
N VAL A 640 -21.10 -27.12 6.12
CA VAL A 640 -21.74 -25.81 5.96
C VAL A 640 -20.71 -24.69 6.11
N LEU A 641 -20.56 -23.87 5.08
CA LEU A 641 -19.84 -22.61 5.15
C LEU A 641 -20.84 -21.47 5.39
N LEU A 642 -20.87 -20.96 6.61
CA LEU A 642 -21.76 -19.87 7.02
C LEU A 642 -21.09 -18.52 6.79
N HIS A 643 -21.48 -17.79 5.75
CA HIS A 643 -21.05 -16.41 5.59
C HIS A 643 -21.59 -15.56 6.74
N SER A 644 -20.68 -14.84 7.41
CA SER A 644 -21.02 -13.94 8.51
C SER A 644 -20.47 -12.54 8.30
N CYS A 645 -21.34 -11.54 8.50
CA CYS A 645 -20.96 -10.13 8.45
C CYS A 645 -20.68 -9.51 9.83
N CYS A 646 -21.11 -10.16 10.91
CA CYS A 646 -20.93 -9.72 12.30
C CYS A 646 -21.47 -10.76 13.31
N ALA A 647 -21.03 -10.67 14.56
CA ALA A 647 -21.48 -11.56 15.64
C ALA A 647 -22.97 -11.42 16.03
N PRO A 648 -23.56 -10.21 16.12
CA PRO A 648 -24.99 -10.06 16.46
C PRO A 648 -25.94 -10.76 15.49
N CYS A 649 -25.58 -10.85 14.20
CA CYS A 649 -26.40 -11.56 13.20
C CYS A 649 -26.11 -13.06 13.17
N SER A 650 -24.96 -13.52 13.68
CA SER A 650 -24.55 -14.92 13.63
C SER A 650 -24.92 -15.70 14.88
N GLY A 651 -25.07 -15.00 16.02
CA GLY A 651 -25.36 -15.53 17.36
C GLY A 651 -26.31 -16.71 17.38
N ALA A 652 -27.56 -16.46 16.99
CA ALA A 652 -28.62 -17.45 17.04
C ALA A 652 -28.48 -18.54 15.97
N MET A 653 -28.10 -18.21 14.74
CA MET A 653 -27.90 -19.22 13.68
C MET A 653 -26.82 -20.24 14.07
N ILE A 654 -25.67 -19.79 14.59
CA ILE A 654 -24.60 -20.69 15.01
C ILE A 654 -25.07 -21.57 16.18
N ALA A 655 -25.78 -21.00 17.15
CA ALA A 655 -26.31 -21.76 18.29
C ALA A 655 -27.24 -22.89 17.83
N GLU A 656 -28.19 -22.59 16.93
CA GLU A 656 -29.11 -23.58 16.36
C GLU A 656 -28.38 -24.65 15.54
N MET A 657 -27.40 -24.25 14.70
CA MET A 657 -26.63 -25.18 13.88
C MET A 657 -25.84 -26.17 14.73
N ARG A 658 -25.27 -25.70 15.84
CA ARG A 658 -24.54 -26.54 16.79
C ARG A 658 -25.46 -27.47 17.58
N GLU A 659 -26.61 -26.98 18.04
CA GLU A 659 -27.62 -27.81 18.73
C GLU A 659 -28.14 -28.94 17.83
N ALA A 660 -28.19 -28.70 16.52
CA ALA A 660 -28.52 -29.70 15.51
C ALA A 660 -27.36 -30.62 15.11
N GLY A 661 -26.13 -30.38 15.59
CA GLY A 661 -24.96 -31.20 15.31
C GLY A 661 -24.38 -31.03 13.89
N LEU A 662 -24.56 -29.87 13.25
CA LEU A 662 -24.04 -29.59 11.91
C LEU A 662 -22.53 -29.27 11.93
N ASP A 663 -21.79 -29.73 10.91
CA ASP A 663 -20.41 -29.30 10.64
C ASP A 663 -20.45 -27.90 10.02
N VAL A 664 -20.32 -26.87 10.87
CA VAL A 664 -20.37 -25.47 10.48
C VAL A 664 -19.00 -24.83 10.62
N THR A 665 -18.60 -24.09 9.58
CA THR A 665 -17.46 -23.18 9.59
C THR A 665 -17.93 -21.77 9.24
N ILE A 666 -17.51 -20.78 10.00
CA ILE A 666 -17.84 -19.37 9.74
C ILE A 666 -16.89 -18.81 8.69
N PHE A 667 -17.43 -18.11 7.70
CA PHE A 667 -16.67 -17.37 6.70
C PHE A 667 -16.94 -15.89 6.87
N PHE A 668 -15.99 -15.16 7.47
CA PHE A 668 -16.10 -13.72 7.67
C PHE A 668 -15.58 -12.98 6.44
N TYR A 669 -16.48 -12.39 5.66
CA TYR A 669 -16.14 -11.60 4.49
C TYR A 669 -17.17 -10.48 4.26
N ASN A 670 -16.79 -9.26 4.58
CA ASN A 670 -17.68 -8.11 4.40
C ASN A 670 -16.86 -6.83 4.09
N PRO A 671 -16.37 -6.70 2.85
CA PRO A 671 -15.46 -5.62 2.44
C PRO A 671 -16.10 -4.24 2.45
N ASN A 672 -17.44 -4.17 2.50
CA ASN A 672 -18.14 -2.90 2.55
C ASN A 672 -18.31 -2.34 3.95
N ILE A 673 -17.82 -2.97 5.03
CA ILE A 673 -17.90 -2.33 6.36
C ILE A 673 -16.94 -1.15 6.38
N HIS A 674 -17.39 0.04 6.73
CA HIS A 674 -16.62 1.27 6.74
C HIS A 674 -17.19 2.22 7.81
N PRO A 675 -16.35 2.97 8.56
CA PRO A 675 -14.88 3.05 8.47
C PRO A 675 -14.19 1.77 8.96
N ARG A 676 -12.89 1.62 8.67
CA ARG A 676 -12.11 0.44 9.06
C ARG A 676 -12.24 0.09 10.55
N LYS A 677 -12.39 1.09 11.43
CA LYS A 677 -12.68 0.88 12.86
C LYS A 677 -13.90 -0.02 13.07
N GLU A 678 -14.99 0.19 12.33
CA GLU A 678 -16.20 -0.65 12.40
C GLU A 678 -15.92 -2.08 11.92
N TYR A 679 -15.10 -2.25 10.87
CA TYR A 679 -14.73 -3.56 10.33
C TYR A 679 -13.98 -4.39 11.38
N GLU A 680 -12.95 -3.81 12.00
CA GLU A 680 -12.15 -4.49 13.01
C GLU A 680 -12.96 -4.86 14.25
N LEU A 681 -13.87 -3.98 14.69
CA LEU A 681 -14.78 -4.27 15.81
C LEU A 681 -15.70 -5.46 15.51
N ARG A 682 -16.39 -5.44 14.36
CA ARG A 682 -17.29 -6.52 13.94
C ARG A 682 -16.55 -7.83 13.73
N LYS A 683 -15.33 -7.78 13.20
CA LYS A 683 -14.44 -8.94 13.00
C LYS A 683 -14.00 -9.53 14.33
N ALA A 684 -13.40 -8.72 15.20
CA ALA A 684 -12.88 -9.15 16.49
C ALA A 684 -13.98 -9.82 17.33
N GLU A 685 -15.19 -9.27 17.29
CA GLU A 685 -16.33 -9.84 18.00
C GLU A 685 -16.78 -11.20 17.43
N ASN A 686 -16.80 -11.34 16.10
CA ASN A 686 -17.12 -12.60 15.43
C ASN A 686 -16.10 -13.68 15.76
N VAL A 687 -14.81 -13.33 15.72
CA VAL A 687 -13.70 -14.22 16.11
C VAL A 687 -13.83 -14.64 17.57
N ARG A 688 -14.06 -13.68 18.49
CA ARG A 688 -14.26 -13.96 19.92
C ARG A 688 -15.38 -14.97 20.14
N TYR A 689 -16.53 -14.75 19.50
CA TYR A 689 -17.70 -15.62 19.68
C TYR A 689 -17.50 -17.00 19.04
N ALA A 690 -16.89 -17.06 17.84
CA ALA A 690 -16.55 -18.32 17.18
C ALA A 690 -15.61 -19.18 18.05
N GLN A 691 -14.57 -18.57 18.62
CA GLN A 691 -13.63 -19.23 19.53
C GLN A 691 -14.33 -19.76 20.79
N GLN A 692 -15.21 -18.95 21.40
CA GLN A 692 -15.98 -19.36 22.58
C GLN A 692 -16.88 -20.57 22.30
N LEU A 693 -17.44 -20.68 21.10
CA LEU A 693 -18.26 -21.81 20.68
C LEU A 693 -17.44 -22.99 20.13
N GLY A 694 -16.12 -22.85 19.94
CA GLY A 694 -15.29 -23.86 19.29
C GLY A 694 -15.68 -24.11 17.83
N VAL A 695 -16.16 -23.07 17.14
CA VAL A 695 -16.53 -23.12 15.71
C VAL A 695 -15.36 -22.55 14.89
N PRO A 696 -14.88 -23.25 13.86
CA PRO A 696 -13.84 -22.72 12.98
C PRO A 696 -14.30 -21.43 12.30
N ILE A 697 -13.41 -20.45 12.20
CA ILE A 697 -13.66 -19.18 11.50
C ILE A 697 -12.55 -18.93 10.48
N ILE A 698 -12.97 -18.62 9.26
CA ILE A 698 -12.12 -18.19 8.16
C ILE A 698 -12.29 -16.69 8.03
N ASP A 699 -11.18 -15.97 8.09
CA ASP A 699 -11.10 -14.53 7.91
C ASP A 699 -10.63 -14.24 6.49
N ALA A 700 -11.51 -13.71 5.66
CA ALA A 700 -11.22 -13.38 4.27
C ALA A 700 -10.78 -11.91 4.11
N ASP A 701 -10.13 -11.62 2.98
CA ASP A 701 -9.52 -10.32 2.71
C ASP A 701 -10.53 -9.16 2.81
N TYR A 702 -10.11 -8.04 3.39
CA TYR A 702 -10.89 -6.80 3.45
C TYR A 702 -10.75 -6.01 2.12
N ASP A 703 -11.34 -6.56 1.06
CA ASP A 703 -11.26 -6.07 -0.33
C ASP A 703 -12.16 -4.85 -0.60
N VAL A 704 -11.88 -3.75 0.11
CA VAL A 704 -12.67 -2.51 0.07
C VAL A 704 -12.58 -1.79 -1.28
N ASP A 705 -11.46 -1.92 -1.99
CA ASP A 705 -11.23 -1.27 -3.29
C ASP A 705 -12.14 -1.85 -4.37
N GLU A 706 -12.23 -3.17 -4.46
CA GLU A 706 -13.16 -3.85 -5.36
C GLU A 706 -14.61 -3.48 -5.02
N TRP A 707 -14.93 -3.35 -3.73
CA TRP A 707 -16.26 -2.90 -3.31
C TRP A 707 -16.58 -1.49 -3.81
N PHE A 708 -15.69 -0.51 -3.60
CA PHE A 708 -15.87 0.86 -4.11
C PHE A 708 -15.94 0.89 -5.64
N ARG A 709 -15.16 0.05 -6.33
CA ARG A 709 -15.21 -0.08 -7.78
C ARG A 709 -16.58 -0.58 -8.26
N ARG A 710 -17.16 -1.59 -7.60
CA ARG A 710 -18.51 -2.10 -7.90
C ARG A 710 -19.62 -1.15 -7.48
N ALA A 711 -19.41 -0.35 -6.44
CA ALA A 711 -20.35 0.65 -5.94
C ALA A 711 -20.42 1.91 -6.79
N ARG A 712 -19.47 2.13 -7.70
CA ARG A 712 -19.44 3.31 -8.58
C ARG A 712 -20.73 3.42 -9.40
N GLY A 713 -21.41 4.55 -9.29
CA GLY A 713 -22.71 4.80 -9.92
C GLY A 713 -23.91 4.31 -9.11
N LEU A 714 -23.70 3.64 -7.97
CA LEU A 714 -24.72 3.16 -7.04
C LEU A 714 -24.72 3.91 -5.70
N GLU A 715 -23.94 5.00 -5.57
CA GLU A 715 -23.71 5.74 -4.33
C GLU A 715 -25.01 6.31 -3.74
N PHE A 716 -25.97 6.63 -4.61
CA PHE A 716 -27.28 7.17 -4.24
C PHE A 716 -28.41 6.14 -4.31
N SER A 717 -28.11 4.88 -4.65
CA SER A 717 -29.11 3.82 -4.59
C SER A 717 -29.58 3.66 -3.13
N PRO A 718 -30.88 3.57 -2.85
CA PRO A 718 -31.40 3.51 -1.49
C PRO A 718 -31.03 2.20 -0.79
N GLU A 719 -31.19 2.14 0.53
CA GLU A 719 -31.14 0.87 1.25
C GLU A 719 -32.20 -0.10 0.68
N ARG A 720 -31.83 -1.39 0.57
CA ARG A 720 -32.55 -2.41 -0.22
C ARG A 720 -32.65 -2.12 -1.73
N GLY A 721 -31.86 -1.17 -2.25
CA GLY A 721 -31.71 -0.92 -3.68
C GLY A 721 -30.63 -1.78 -4.34
N ALA A 722 -30.29 -1.45 -5.60
CA ALA A 722 -29.28 -2.15 -6.40
C ALA A 722 -27.90 -2.22 -5.72
N ARG A 723 -27.53 -1.21 -4.91
CA ARG A 723 -26.32 -1.23 -4.08
C ARG A 723 -26.28 -2.40 -3.12
N CYS A 724 -27.40 -2.70 -2.44
CA CYS A 724 -27.47 -3.79 -1.47
C CYS A 724 -27.33 -5.15 -2.16
N THR A 725 -28.02 -5.35 -3.29
CA THR A 725 -27.85 -6.54 -4.13
C THR A 725 -26.39 -6.74 -4.56
N MET A 726 -25.73 -5.68 -5.03
CA MET A 726 -24.30 -5.74 -5.40
C MET A 726 -23.42 -6.16 -4.21
N CYS A 727 -23.67 -5.61 -3.02
CA CYS A 727 -22.93 -6.00 -1.81
C CYS A 727 -23.15 -7.47 -1.45
N PHE A 728 -24.40 -7.97 -1.53
CA PHE A 728 -24.72 -9.36 -1.24
C PHE A 728 -24.10 -10.30 -2.28
N ASP A 729 -24.16 -9.95 -3.57
CA ASP A 729 -23.52 -10.73 -4.64
C ASP A 729 -22.02 -10.86 -4.40
N MET A 730 -21.30 -9.76 -4.16
CA MET A 730 -19.87 -9.80 -3.87
C MET A 730 -19.53 -10.74 -2.71
N ARG A 731 -20.29 -10.66 -1.62
CA ARG A 731 -20.06 -11.50 -0.43
C ARG A 731 -20.35 -12.98 -0.70
N MET A 732 -21.47 -13.28 -1.37
CA MET A 732 -21.87 -14.65 -1.66
C MET A 732 -21.03 -15.29 -2.75
N GLU A 733 -20.56 -14.55 -3.75
CA GLU A 733 -19.62 -15.02 -4.79
C GLU A 733 -18.32 -15.53 -4.18
N ARG A 734 -17.71 -14.74 -3.28
CA ARG A 734 -16.49 -15.15 -2.59
C ARG A 734 -16.70 -16.35 -1.67
N THR A 735 -17.86 -16.40 -0.99
CA THR A 735 -18.25 -17.53 -0.13
C THR A 735 -18.42 -18.81 -0.94
N ALA A 736 -19.12 -18.75 -2.09
CA ALA A 736 -19.34 -19.91 -2.95
C ALA A 736 -18.05 -20.43 -3.58
N LEU A 737 -17.16 -19.53 -4.02
CA LEU A 737 -15.83 -19.90 -4.52
C LEU A 737 -15.02 -20.63 -3.45
N TYR A 738 -14.95 -20.06 -2.25
CA TYR A 738 -14.21 -20.68 -1.14
C TYR A 738 -14.79 -22.06 -0.79
N ALA A 739 -16.12 -22.15 -0.73
CA ALA A 739 -16.81 -23.41 -0.47
C ALA A 739 -16.44 -24.50 -1.48
N HIS A 740 -16.47 -24.17 -2.77
CA HIS A 740 -16.08 -25.07 -3.85
C HIS A 740 -14.62 -25.54 -3.72
N GLU A 741 -13.69 -24.62 -3.49
CA GLU A 741 -12.24 -24.93 -3.40
C GLU A 741 -11.88 -25.78 -2.17
N HIS A 742 -12.67 -25.71 -1.09
CA HIS A 742 -12.35 -26.32 0.20
C HIS A 742 -13.31 -27.45 0.61
N GLY A 743 -14.13 -27.92 -0.34
CA GLY A 743 -15.00 -29.07 -0.15
C GLY A 743 -16.14 -28.85 0.84
N PHE A 744 -16.70 -27.63 0.88
CA PHE A 744 -17.99 -27.35 1.50
C PHE A 744 -19.09 -27.51 0.45
N ASN A 745 -20.09 -28.33 0.76
CA ASN A 745 -21.20 -28.62 -0.17
C ASN A 745 -22.44 -27.76 0.11
N VAL A 746 -22.44 -26.97 1.19
CA VAL A 746 -23.55 -26.09 1.55
C VAL A 746 -23.03 -24.70 1.95
N ILE A 747 -23.61 -23.64 1.39
CA ILE A 747 -23.39 -22.25 1.81
C ILE A 747 -24.69 -21.62 2.32
N THR A 748 -24.59 -20.78 3.34
CA THR A 748 -25.69 -19.93 3.80
C THR A 748 -25.16 -18.63 4.42
N THR A 749 -26.03 -17.73 4.86
CA THR A 749 -25.61 -16.38 5.26
C THR A 749 -26.39 -15.82 6.43
N THR A 750 -25.68 -15.19 7.37
CA THR A 750 -26.28 -14.47 8.50
C THR A 750 -27.07 -13.23 8.08
N ASN A 751 -26.91 -12.78 6.82
CA ASN A 751 -27.72 -11.70 6.26
C ASN A 751 -29.22 -12.04 6.29
N ALA A 752 -29.59 -13.32 6.24
CA ALA A 752 -30.98 -13.75 6.24
C ALA A 752 -31.71 -13.49 7.58
N THR A 753 -30.98 -13.24 8.67
CA THR A 753 -31.57 -13.03 10.02
C THR A 753 -32.02 -11.60 10.33
N SER A 754 -31.59 -10.64 9.52
CA SER A 754 -31.84 -9.22 9.80
C SER A 754 -33.02 -8.73 9.00
N ARG A 755 -34.03 -8.19 9.69
CA ARG A 755 -35.21 -7.57 9.07
C ARG A 755 -34.85 -6.28 8.36
N TRP A 756 -33.72 -5.66 8.68
CA TRP A 756 -33.21 -4.51 7.93
C TRP A 756 -32.82 -4.88 6.49
N LYS A 757 -32.55 -6.16 6.20
CA LYS A 757 -32.20 -6.64 4.87
C LYS A 757 -33.41 -7.21 4.15
N ASP A 758 -33.46 -7.01 2.84
CA ASP A 758 -34.46 -7.65 1.99
C ASP A 758 -34.12 -9.14 1.83
N ALA A 759 -35.00 -10.02 2.32
CA ALA A 759 -34.77 -11.47 2.29
C ALA A 759 -34.62 -11.96 0.85
N ALA A 760 -35.50 -11.54 -0.06
CA ALA A 760 -35.47 -11.98 -1.45
C ALA A 760 -34.16 -11.60 -2.16
N GLN A 761 -33.60 -10.40 -1.90
CA GLN A 761 -32.28 -10.01 -2.42
C GLN A 761 -31.16 -10.90 -1.90
N VAL A 762 -31.14 -11.13 -0.58
CA VAL A 762 -30.13 -11.99 0.07
C VAL A 762 -30.18 -13.41 -0.50
N ASP A 763 -31.38 -13.95 -0.62
CA ASP A 763 -31.62 -15.32 -1.06
C ASP A 763 -31.26 -15.50 -2.54
N ALA A 764 -31.68 -14.56 -3.38
CA ALA A 764 -31.35 -14.58 -4.80
C ALA A 764 -29.83 -14.45 -5.03
N SER A 765 -29.12 -13.64 -4.23
CA SER A 765 -27.65 -13.55 -4.28
C SER A 765 -26.97 -14.87 -3.90
N GLY A 766 -27.46 -15.53 -2.85
CA GLY A 766 -26.96 -16.84 -2.44
C GLY A 766 -27.16 -17.91 -3.51
N GLN A 767 -28.36 -17.98 -4.10
CA GLN A 767 -28.68 -18.92 -5.18
C GLN A 767 -27.82 -18.67 -6.43
N ARG A 768 -27.67 -17.41 -6.87
CA ARG A 768 -26.83 -17.04 -8.01
C ARG A 768 -25.36 -17.42 -7.81
N ALA A 769 -24.85 -17.28 -6.58
CA ALA A 769 -23.47 -17.61 -6.27
C ALA A 769 -23.23 -19.12 -6.24
N ALA A 770 -24.08 -19.89 -5.55
CA ALA A 770 -23.98 -21.34 -5.47
C ALA A 770 -24.10 -22.00 -6.86
N ALA A 771 -25.03 -21.53 -7.70
CA ALA A 771 -25.28 -22.08 -9.03
C ALA A 771 -24.08 -22.01 -10.01
N ARG A 772 -22.99 -21.31 -9.64
CA ARG A 772 -21.75 -21.26 -10.44
C ARG A 772 -20.87 -22.51 -10.27
N TYR A 773 -21.13 -23.32 -9.24
CA TYR A 773 -20.25 -24.43 -8.86
C TYR A 773 -21.05 -25.71 -8.66
N ASP A 774 -20.67 -26.75 -9.40
CA ASP A 774 -21.24 -28.09 -9.21
C ASP A 774 -20.92 -28.60 -7.79
N GLY A 775 -21.94 -29.10 -7.10
CA GLY A 775 -21.80 -29.66 -5.75
C GLY A 775 -21.89 -28.65 -4.59
N VAL A 776 -22.05 -27.35 -4.87
CA VAL A 776 -22.32 -26.32 -3.84
C VAL A 776 -23.80 -25.95 -3.87
N GLN A 777 -24.49 -26.10 -2.74
CA GLN A 777 -25.90 -25.74 -2.59
C GLN A 777 -26.07 -24.50 -1.72
N TYR A 778 -26.93 -23.58 -2.15
CA TYR A 778 -27.37 -22.49 -1.28
C TYR A 778 -28.51 -22.96 -0.39
N TRP A 779 -28.30 -22.88 0.92
CA TRP A 779 -29.32 -23.23 1.90
C TRP A 779 -30.15 -22.01 2.28
N TRP A 780 -31.32 -21.96 1.67
CA TRP A 780 -32.35 -20.99 1.96
C TRP A 780 -33.28 -21.42 3.11
N ARG A 781 -33.63 -20.48 3.99
CA ARG A 781 -34.72 -20.61 4.96
C ARG A 781 -35.18 -19.24 5.47
N ASP A 782 -36.42 -19.14 5.92
CA ASP A 782 -36.90 -17.97 6.64
C ASP A 782 -36.28 -17.90 8.06
N TRP A 783 -35.33 -16.97 8.23
CA TRP A 783 -34.66 -16.68 9.49
C TRP A 783 -35.18 -15.38 10.16
N GLN A 784 -36.20 -14.72 9.60
CA GLN A 784 -36.73 -13.44 10.10
C GLN A 784 -37.96 -13.60 11.00
N THR A 785 -38.16 -14.80 11.55
CA THR A 785 -39.28 -15.13 12.44
C THR A 785 -39.14 -14.43 13.80
N ASP A 786 -40.26 -14.19 14.49
CA ASP A 786 -40.25 -13.56 15.83
C ASP A 786 -39.45 -14.38 16.85
N GLU A 787 -39.52 -15.71 16.77
CA GLU A 787 -38.76 -16.63 17.62
C GLU A 787 -37.25 -16.47 17.41
N MET A 788 -36.80 -16.41 16.16
CA MET A 788 -35.39 -16.22 15.82
C MET A 788 -34.89 -14.83 16.20
N SER A 789 -35.69 -13.80 15.96
CA SER A 789 -35.39 -12.43 16.41
C SER A 789 -35.23 -12.38 17.93
N ARG A 790 -36.15 -12.96 18.70
CA ARG A 790 -36.04 -13.03 20.17
C ARG A 790 -34.75 -13.74 20.61
N ARG A 791 -34.49 -14.93 20.08
CA ARG A 791 -33.28 -15.71 20.41
C ARG A 791 -31.99 -14.96 20.08
N LYS A 792 -31.96 -14.22 18.95
CA LYS A 792 -30.85 -13.36 18.56
C LYS A 792 -30.58 -12.28 19.60
N TYR A 793 -31.60 -11.53 20.02
CA TYR A 793 -31.41 -10.45 21.00
C TYR A 793 -31.10 -10.96 22.41
N GLU A 794 -31.63 -12.11 22.81
CA GLU A 794 -31.24 -12.80 24.05
C GLU A 794 -29.74 -13.12 24.07
N ILE A 795 -29.22 -13.72 22.99
CA ILE A 795 -27.79 -14.02 22.86
C ILE A 795 -26.96 -12.73 22.81
N ASN A 796 -27.42 -11.72 22.07
CA ASN A 796 -26.68 -10.46 21.94
C ASN A 796 -26.50 -9.76 23.29
N ALA A 797 -27.56 -9.69 24.11
CA ALA A 797 -27.50 -9.12 25.45
C ALA A 797 -26.63 -9.96 26.40
N GLN A 798 -26.74 -11.30 26.34
CA GLN A 798 -25.90 -12.21 27.14
C GLN A 798 -24.41 -12.07 26.81
N GLN A 799 -24.06 -11.94 25.53
CA GLN A 799 -22.67 -11.83 25.08
C GLN A 799 -22.13 -10.39 25.11
N ARG A 800 -23.00 -9.43 25.46
CA ARG A 800 -22.73 -7.98 25.42
C ARG A 800 -22.10 -7.56 24.11
N PHE A 801 -22.68 -8.01 22.99
CA PHE A 801 -22.14 -7.67 21.68
C PHE A 801 -22.24 -6.17 21.41
N TYR A 802 -21.29 -5.66 20.64
CA TYR A 802 -21.28 -4.32 20.10
C TYR A 802 -22.52 -4.08 19.23
N LYS A 803 -23.26 -3.03 19.57
CA LYS A 803 -24.51 -2.66 18.92
C LYS A 803 -24.22 -1.88 17.64
N GLN A 804 -24.60 -2.50 16.53
CA GLN A 804 -24.36 -1.97 15.19
C GLN A 804 -25.56 -1.13 14.74
N GLU A 805 -25.36 0.17 14.59
CA GLU A 805 -26.44 1.13 14.29
C GLU A 805 -26.70 1.34 12.78
N TYR A 806 -25.95 0.66 11.90
CA TYR A 806 -26.09 0.75 10.44
C TYR A 806 -25.60 -0.54 9.76
N CYS A 807 -25.90 -0.72 8.47
CA CYS A 807 -25.58 -1.96 7.73
C CYS A 807 -24.07 -2.25 7.69
N GLY A 808 -23.25 -1.20 7.77
CA GLY A 808 -21.80 -1.24 7.73
C GLY A 808 -21.22 -0.46 6.56
N CYS A 809 -21.94 -0.24 5.46
CA CYS A 809 -21.38 0.55 4.34
C CYS A 809 -21.42 2.05 4.59
N THR A 810 -20.44 2.78 4.02
CA THR A 810 -20.34 4.25 4.19
C THR A 810 -21.63 4.95 3.76
N TYR A 811 -22.27 4.46 2.70
CA TYR A 811 -23.54 5.00 2.24
C TYR A 811 -24.70 4.70 3.21
N SER A 812 -24.69 3.55 3.87
CA SER A 812 -25.66 3.22 4.94
C SER A 812 -25.45 4.09 6.18
N LEU A 813 -24.19 4.39 6.53
CA LEU A 813 -23.85 5.30 7.63
C LEU A 813 -24.39 6.71 7.35
N ARG A 814 -24.19 7.21 6.12
CA ARG A 814 -24.80 8.45 5.63
C ARG A 814 -26.32 8.41 5.76
N ASP A 815 -26.97 7.40 5.17
CA ASP A 815 -28.43 7.30 5.11
C ASP A 815 -29.02 7.25 6.54
N SER A 816 -28.36 6.53 7.44
CA SER A 816 -28.74 6.42 8.86
C SER A 816 -28.57 7.75 9.61
N ASN A 817 -27.46 8.46 9.41
CA ASN A 817 -27.22 9.75 10.06
C ASN A 817 -28.18 10.85 9.56
N LEU A 818 -28.56 10.82 8.28
CA LEU A 818 -29.58 11.73 7.74
C LEU A 818 -30.95 11.47 8.35
N TRP A 819 -31.34 10.19 8.48
CA TRP A 819 -32.57 9.82 9.14
C TRP A 819 -32.56 10.24 10.62
N ARG A 820 -31.47 9.97 11.36
CA ARG A 820 -31.30 10.38 12.76
C ARG A 820 -31.41 11.89 12.94
N ALA A 821 -30.77 12.67 12.07
CA ALA A 821 -30.89 14.12 12.09
C ALA A 821 -32.33 14.61 11.92
N LYS A 822 -33.14 13.99 11.03
CA LYS A 822 -34.57 14.33 10.88
C LYS A 822 -35.39 13.97 12.11
N GLN A 823 -34.99 12.95 12.86
CA GLN A 823 -35.61 12.56 14.13
C GLN A 823 -35.06 13.34 15.36
N GLY A 824 -34.13 14.27 15.16
CA GLY A 824 -33.48 15.00 16.26
C GLY A 824 -32.53 14.16 17.10
N LEU A 825 -32.07 13.03 16.56
CA LEU A 825 -31.12 12.11 17.22
C LEU A 825 -29.67 12.48 16.86
N PRO A 826 -28.70 12.26 17.78
CA PRO A 826 -27.29 12.49 17.50
C PRO A 826 -26.78 11.53 16.42
N PRO A 827 -25.73 11.89 15.65
CA PRO A 827 -25.11 10.99 14.68
C PRO A 827 -24.52 9.75 15.36
N ILE A 828 -24.37 8.68 14.59
CA ILE A 828 -23.79 7.41 15.05
C ILE A 828 -22.33 7.62 15.45
N ASP A 829 -21.98 7.20 16.67
CA ASP A 829 -20.61 7.20 17.19
C ASP A 829 -20.00 5.79 17.11
N VAL A 830 -19.13 5.59 16.11
CA VAL A 830 -18.55 4.28 15.80
C VAL A 830 -17.61 3.82 16.91
N GLY A 831 -17.96 2.69 17.53
CA GLY A 831 -17.15 2.06 18.58
C GLY A 831 -17.25 2.73 19.96
N SER A 832 -18.33 3.46 20.24
CA SER A 832 -18.63 3.92 21.59
C SER A 832 -18.75 2.74 22.55
N SER A 833 -18.05 2.79 23.69
CA SER A 833 -18.08 1.73 24.73
C SER A 833 -19.45 1.57 25.40
N GLU A 834 -20.35 2.54 25.22
CA GLU A 834 -21.73 2.49 25.70
C GLU A 834 -22.67 1.77 24.72
N SER A 835 -22.25 1.55 23.46
CA SER A 835 -23.07 0.93 22.41
C SER A 835 -22.95 -0.61 22.43
N VAL A 836 -23.52 -1.25 23.46
CA VAL A 836 -23.60 -2.71 23.56
C VAL A 836 -25.03 -3.18 23.82
N TYR A 837 -25.40 -4.34 23.27
CA TYR A 837 -26.66 -4.99 23.59
C TYR A 837 -26.69 -5.34 25.08
N SER A 838 -27.77 -4.94 25.75
CA SER A 838 -27.89 -5.10 27.21
C SER A 838 -29.29 -5.41 27.68
N ASP A 839 -30.32 -5.09 26.89
CA ASP A 839 -31.71 -5.41 27.17
C ASP A 839 -32.33 -6.04 25.92
N ALA A 840 -32.47 -7.37 25.93
CA ALA A 840 -33.00 -8.11 24.79
C ALA A 840 -34.42 -7.68 24.38
N SER A 841 -35.24 -7.21 25.33
CA SER A 841 -36.60 -6.75 25.02
C SER A 841 -36.54 -5.41 24.29
N ALA A 842 -35.90 -4.42 24.91
CA ALA A 842 -35.78 -3.07 24.35
C ALA A 842 -35.04 -3.08 22.99
N ASP A 843 -33.93 -3.82 22.90
CA ASP A 843 -33.14 -3.92 21.67
C ASP A 843 -33.91 -4.61 20.53
N SER A 844 -34.86 -5.50 20.85
CA SER A 844 -35.70 -6.18 19.85
C SER A 844 -36.81 -5.30 19.28
N GLU A 845 -37.29 -4.32 20.06
CA GLU A 845 -38.32 -3.36 19.61
C GLU A 845 -37.80 -2.44 18.51
N GLU A 846 -36.49 -2.13 18.53
CA GLU A 846 -35.81 -1.34 17.49
C GLU A 846 -35.80 -2.05 16.12
N GLU A 847 -35.93 -3.37 16.07
CA GLU A 847 -36.09 -4.15 14.82
C GLU A 847 -37.52 -4.72 14.69
N SER A 848 -38.50 -4.07 15.34
CA SER A 848 -39.90 -4.37 15.10
C SER A 848 -40.28 -4.08 13.64
N ARG A 849 -41.26 -4.81 13.11
CA ARG A 849 -41.69 -4.67 11.70
C ARG A 849 -42.13 -3.24 11.39
N ASP A 850 -42.75 -2.56 12.36
CA ASP A 850 -43.25 -1.19 12.20
C ASP A 850 -42.13 -0.15 12.11
N VAL A 851 -41.09 -0.28 12.96
CA VAL A 851 -39.91 0.60 12.94
C VAL A 851 -39.13 0.42 11.64
N VAL A 852 -38.86 -0.84 11.27
CA VAL A 852 -38.15 -1.17 10.03
C VAL A 852 -38.94 -0.66 8.82
N ALA A 853 -40.25 -0.89 8.76
CA ALA A 853 -41.09 -0.38 7.68
C ALA A 853 -41.12 1.16 7.64
N GLY A 854 -41.10 1.83 8.80
CA GLY A 854 -41.00 3.29 8.90
C GLY A 854 -39.73 3.84 8.23
N PHE A 855 -38.57 3.31 8.59
CA PHE A 855 -37.30 3.72 8.00
C PHE A 855 -37.28 3.59 6.46
N PHE A 856 -37.78 2.46 5.94
CA PHE A 856 -37.76 2.23 4.48
C PHE A 856 -38.77 3.07 3.70
N ARG A 857 -39.89 3.48 4.31
CA ARG A 857 -40.80 4.47 3.71
C ARG A 857 -40.09 5.81 3.50
N ASP A 858 -39.33 6.26 4.49
CA ASP A 858 -38.58 7.52 4.41
C ASP A 858 -37.35 7.39 3.49
N SER A 859 -36.76 6.19 3.41
CA SER A 859 -35.54 5.94 2.64
C SER A 859 -35.63 6.34 1.17
N ALA A 860 -36.78 6.12 0.53
CA ALA A 860 -37.01 6.44 -0.87
C ALA A 860 -37.07 7.96 -1.12
N ALA A 861 -37.53 8.74 -0.14
CA ALA A 861 -37.60 10.20 -0.23
C ALA A 861 -36.22 10.87 -0.15
N PHE A 862 -35.24 10.24 0.51
CA PHE A 862 -33.88 10.79 0.63
C PHE A 862 -33.11 10.78 -0.69
N GLU A 863 -33.38 9.85 -1.61
CA GLU A 863 -32.59 9.72 -2.84
C GLU A 863 -32.67 11.00 -3.70
N GLU A 864 -33.87 11.53 -3.89
CA GLU A 864 -34.08 12.72 -4.72
C GLU A 864 -33.52 13.98 -4.03
N GLU A 865 -33.70 14.10 -2.71
CA GLU A 865 -33.17 15.19 -1.89
C GLU A 865 -31.63 15.19 -1.86
N LEU A 866 -31.01 14.02 -1.76
CA LEU A 866 -29.55 13.84 -1.75
C LEU A 866 -28.93 14.17 -3.10
N ARG A 867 -29.51 13.65 -4.19
CA ARG A 867 -29.06 13.96 -5.56
C ARG A 867 -29.17 15.45 -5.83
N ALA A 868 -30.25 16.11 -5.43
CA ALA A 868 -30.44 17.56 -5.59
C ALA A 868 -29.43 18.37 -4.76
N THR A 869 -29.09 17.93 -3.56
CA THR A 869 -28.11 18.58 -2.68
C THR A 869 -26.68 18.43 -3.21
N TYR A 870 -26.31 17.23 -3.68
CA TYR A 870 -25.01 16.98 -4.30
C TYR A 870 -24.85 17.73 -5.63
N ALA A 871 -25.90 17.78 -6.47
CA ALA A 871 -25.88 18.53 -7.73
C ALA A 871 -25.73 20.05 -7.51
N ARG A 872 -26.32 20.60 -6.44
CA ARG A 872 -26.14 22.01 -6.04
C ARG A 872 -24.71 22.29 -5.56
N ARG A 873 -24.12 21.41 -4.74
CA ARG A 873 -22.72 21.51 -4.27
C ARG A 873 -21.69 21.44 -5.40
N ARG A 874 -21.96 20.70 -6.48
CA ARG A 874 -21.06 20.59 -7.64
C ARG A 874 -21.10 21.80 -8.60
N LYS A 875 -22.15 22.62 -8.55
CA LYS A 875 -22.30 23.84 -9.37
C LYS A 875 -21.75 25.10 -8.70
N GLY A 876 -21.61 25.12 -7.37
CA GLY A 876 -20.87 26.17 -6.65
C GLY A 876 -19.40 25.80 -6.59
N GLY A 877 -18.52 26.65 -7.13
CA GLY A 877 -17.07 26.37 -7.23
C GLY A 877 -16.42 25.91 -5.93
N VAL A 878 -15.33 25.16 -6.08
CA VAL A 878 -14.48 24.58 -5.04
C VAL A 878 -14.13 25.64 -3.99
N GLY A 879 -14.78 25.61 -2.82
CA GLY A 879 -14.53 26.62 -1.79
C GLY A 879 -15.53 26.62 -0.64
N ALA A 880 -15.82 25.44 -0.06
CA ALA A 880 -16.28 25.26 1.33
C ALA A 880 -16.64 23.79 1.54
N LYS A 881 -15.81 23.03 2.26
CA LYS A 881 -16.29 21.86 3.01
C LYS A 881 -16.62 22.37 4.42
N PRO A 882 -17.87 22.23 4.91
CA PRO A 882 -18.16 22.42 6.33
C PRO A 882 -17.32 21.43 7.17
N ALA A 883 -16.92 21.85 8.36
CA ALA A 883 -16.02 21.11 9.24
C ALA A 883 -16.57 19.77 9.77
N ASP A 884 -17.86 19.49 9.58
CA ASP A 884 -18.55 18.35 10.21
C ASP A 884 -19.01 17.25 9.23
N ASP A 885 -18.48 17.27 8.00
CA ASP A 885 -18.88 16.34 6.95
C ASP A 885 -17.98 15.06 6.99
N ASN A 886 -18.33 14.11 7.87
CA ASN A 886 -17.79 12.72 7.96
C ASN A 886 -18.18 11.85 6.74
N TRP A 887 -17.87 12.29 5.51
CA TRP A 887 -18.15 11.55 4.26
C TRP A 887 -17.01 10.64 3.83
#